data_AF-A0AAD5V1W8-F1
#
_entry.id   AF-A0AAD5V1W8-F1
#
_cell.length_a   1.000
_cell.length_b   1.000
_cell.length_c   1.000
_cell.angle_alpha   90.00
_cell.angle_beta   90.00
_cell.angle_gamma   90.00
#
_symmetry.space_group_name_H-M   'P 1'
#
loop_
_entity.id
_entity.type
_entity.pdbx_description
1 polymer ?
#
loop_
_entity_poly.entity_id
_entity_poly.type
_entity_poly.pdbx_seq_one_letter_code
_entity_poly.pdbx_strand_id
1 'polypeptide(L)'
;MSEIKRDTKNPLLFECAWEVANKVGGIYTVIKTKVPVTVSEYGDRYCLIGPLSYKSAPMEVEAEEPTDPHLAGTLDSLRAAGVKSLYGRWLIEGNPHVLLFDTGSQYIRLDEWKGDLWNLAGIPTPPNDHETNETIVFGYIVAWFLGEYVSRRLDKAVVAHFHEWQAGLAIPLCRKRHIDVTTVFTTHATLLGRYLCAGSVDFYNNLQYFDVDHEAGKRGIYHRYCIERSSAHCADVFTTVSHITAYESEHLLKRKPDGVLPNGLNVVKFQAMHEFQNLHQTAKSKINDFVRGHFYGHYDFNLDDTLYMFTAGRYEYRNKGVDMFIESLARLNYRLKKSDSKTTVVAFIIMPASTHSYTIDALKGQAVTKQLRDTVTEIQNRIGARLFEYAIRTNGEHVALPTPDDLLSEEDKVLLKRRIFALKRNALPPVTTHNMADDANDPILSQIRRVQLFNSQSDRVKVVFHPDFLNSNNPILGMDYEEFVRGCHLGVFPSYYEPWGYTPAECTVMGIPSITTNLSGFGCFMQDLIERPQDEGCYIVDRRSQSVDDSVNHLTDHMFSFCTKTRRQRINQRNRVERLSPLLDWKNLGIEYSKARQLALRRAYPESFYGESGYAGYEEGEGEDVDGGFGFGMERMGPQSVPASPRYKMSGIATPGDIGTLTEEMQVLGTSDYRGIPWPVSAEEEDEGYPFPLVMKVRSRASSILSGASTPGGGKSKSLSETDLRKADAALSHVFPPPMTPSTTSSDKADSPVGEISPVSTKVGEEAEEVKGVNGKVY
;
A
#
# COMPACT_ATOMS: atom_id res chain seq x y z
N MET A 1 -6.29 22.51 -40.57
CA MET A 1 -7.17 21.68 -39.73
C MET A 1 -7.52 20.47 -40.57
N SER A 2 -7.09 19.28 -40.18
CA SER A 2 -7.39 18.06 -40.92
C SER A 2 -8.89 17.76 -40.84
N GLU A 3 -9.52 17.45 -41.98
CA GLU A 3 -10.94 17.03 -42.10
C GLU A 3 -11.24 15.68 -41.41
N ILE A 4 -10.24 15.01 -40.84
CA ILE A 4 -10.36 13.69 -40.22
C ILE A 4 -10.72 13.87 -38.74
N LYS A 5 -11.98 13.57 -38.39
CA LYS A 5 -12.44 13.46 -37.00
C LYS A 5 -11.85 12.19 -36.38
N ARG A 6 -11.18 12.31 -35.23
CA ARG A 6 -10.67 11.17 -34.46
C ARG A 6 -11.81 10.31 -33.91
N ASP A 7 -11.63 8.99 -33.96
CA ASP A 7 -12.55 8.02 -33.34
C ASP A 7 -12.45 8.10 -31.81
N THR A 8 -13.54 8.51 -31.17
CA THR A 8 -13.72 8.60 -29.72
C THR A 8 -14.31 7.33 -29.12
N LYS A 9 -14.84 6.39 -29.93
CA LYS A 9 -15.45 5.14 -29.45
C LYS A 9 -14.38 4.09 -29.11
N ASN A 10 -13.28 4.03 -29.88
CA ASN A 10 -12.17 3.12 -29.64
C ASN A 10 -10.84 3.84 -29.37
N PRO A 11 -10.74 4.63 -28.27
CA PRO A 11 -9.56 5.42 -27.96
C PRO A 11 -8.34 4.55 -27.60
N LEU A 12 -7.14 5.10 -27.75
CA LEU A 12 -5.91 4.52 -27.20
C LEU A 12 -5.68 5.06 -25.77
N LEU A 13 -5.12 4.25 -24.89
CA LEU A 13 -4.87 4.63 -23.50
C LEU A 13 -3.39 4.48 -23.15
N PHE A 14 -2.77 5.61 -22.83
CA PHE A 14 -1.45 5.66 -22.21
C PHE A 14 -1.60 6.04 -20.73
N GLU A 15 -1.30 5.11 -19.83
CA GLU A 15 -1.35 5.37 -18.39
C GLU A 15 0.07 5.57 -17.85
N CYS A 16 0.38 6.76 -17.39
CA CYS A 16 1.72 7.21 -17.03
C CYS A 16 1.84 7.28 -15.49
N ALA A 17 2.83 6.60 -14.94
CA ALA A 17 3.15 6.70 -13.52
C ALA A 17 4.63 6.44 -13.23
N TRP A 18 5.14 7.01 -12.15
CA TRP A 18 6.50 6.77 -11.71
C TRP A 18 6.77 5.31 -11.27
N GLU A 19 5.72 4.63 -10.79
CA GLU A 19 5.80 3.30 -10.20
C GLU A 19 5.54 2.13 -11.18
N VAL A 20 5.44 2.39 -12.49
CA VAL A 20 5.28 1.32 -13.49
C VAL A 20 6.55 0.46 -13.53
N ALA A 21 6.41 -0.86 -13.34
CA ALA A 21 7.52 -1.82 -13.27
C ALA A 21 8.64 -1.46 -12.25
N ASN A 22 8.31 -0.63 -11.25
CA ASN A 22 9.23 -0.19 -10.21
C ASN A 22 8.47 0.10 -8.91
N LYS A 23 8.48 -0.84 -7.97
CA LYS A 23 7.76 -0.70 -6.69
C LYS A 23 8.45 0.30 -5.76
N VAL A 24 7.92 1.53 -5.69
CA VAL A 24 8.36 2.58 -4.76
C VAL A 24 7.37 2.79 -3.61
N GLY A 25 6.07 2.68 -3.90
CA GLY A 25 5.00 3.04 -2.98
C GLY A 25 3.72 2.25 -3.20
N GLY A 26 2.58 2.89 -2.94
CA GLY A 26 1.26 2.27 -3.04
C GLY A 26 0.67 2.32 -4.45
N ILE A 27 1.17 3.20 -5.33
CA ILE A 27 0.64 3.38 -6.68
C ILE A 27 0.98 2.18 -7.54
N TYR A 28 2.14 1.55 -7.32
CA TYR A 28 2.48 0.25 -7.90
C TYR A 28 1.34 -0.76 -7.69
N THR A 29 0.82 -0.86 -6.45
CA THR A 29 -0.28 -1.79 -6.12
C THR A 29 -1.58 -1.40 -6.82
N VAL A 30 -1.91 -0.10 -6.90
CA VAL A 30 -3.08 0.39 -7.65
C VAL A 30 -3.02 -0.07 -9.09
N ILE A 31 -1.94 0.28 -9.77
CA ILE A 31 -1.80 0.02 -11.20
C ILE A 31 -1.78 -1.49 -11.42
N LYS A 32 -0.95 -2.23 -10.68
CA LYS A 32 -0.84 -3.68 -10.81
C LYS A 32 -2.18 -4.39 -10.64
N THR A 33 -2.98 -4.01 -9.64
CA THR A 33 -4.28 -4.67 -9.39
C THR A 33 -5.37 -4.19 -10.34
N LYS A 34 -5.30 -2.96 -10.86
CA LYS A 34 -6.27 -2.41 -11.83
C LYS A 34 -6.06 -2.92 -13.26
N VAL A 35 -4.83 -3.29 -13.60
CA VAL A 35 -4.43 -3.74 -14.95
C VAL A 35 -5.37 -4.81 -15.53
N PRO A 36 -5.73 -5.91 -14.84
CA PRO A 36 -6.61 -6.93 -15.40
C PRO A 36 -7.95 -6.38 -15.92
N VAL A 37 -8.59 -5.49 -15.15
CA VAL A 37 -9.85 -4.85 -15.56
C VAL A 37 -9.62 -3.88 -16.71
N THR A 38 -8.53 -3.11 -16.68
CA THR A 38 -8.22 -2.15 -17.76
C THR A 38 -7.89 -2.87 -19.07
N VAL A 39 -7.14 -3.97 -19.02
CA VAL A 39 -6.84 -4.82 -20.18
C VAL A 39 -8.11 -5.48 -20.71
N SER A 40 -9.05 -5.88 -19.85
CA SER A 40 -10.33 -6.43 -20.31
C SER A 40 -11.17 -5.41 -21.13
N GLU A 41 -11.02 -4.12 -20.84
CA GLU A 41 -11.72 -3.03 -21.53
C GLU A 41 -10.97 -2.56 -22.79
N TYR A 42 -9.64 -2.46 -22.74
CA TYR A 42 -8.84 -1.86 -23.82
C TYR A 42 -8.10 -2.88 -24.70
N GLY A 43 -7.81 -4.08 -24.21
CA GLY A 43 -6.94 -5.05 -24.86
C GLY A 43 -5.56 -4.46 -25.16
N ASP A 44 -5.05 -4.67 -26.37
CA ASP A 44 -3.75 -4.15 -26.81
C ASP A 44 -3.72 -2.62 -27.03
N ARG A 45 -4.86 -1.92 -26.88
CA ARG A 45 -4.92 -0.44 -26.94
C ARG A 45 -4.42 0.25 -25.68
N TYR A 46 -4.04 -0.52 -24.67
CA TYR A 46 -3.58 -0.03 -23.37
C TYR A 46 -2.07 -0.23 -23.22
N CYS A 47 -1.37 0.85 -22.93
CA CYS A 47 0.06 0.85 -22.67
C CYS A 47 0.37 1.69 -21.44
N LEU A 48 1.17 1.14 -20.53
CA LEU A 48 1.68 1.87 -19.38
C LEU A 48 3.02 2.53 -19.70
N ILE A 49 3.23 3.74 -19.19
CA ILE A 49 4.48 4.50 -19.38
C ILE A 49 5.12 4.80 -18.03
N GLY A 50 6.41 4.52 -17.90
CA GLY A 50 7.16 4.80 -16.67
C GLY A 50 8.65 5.04 -16.90
N PRO A 51 9.40 5.44 -15.87
CA PRO A 51 10.86 5.53 -15.93
C PRO A 51 11.49 4.13 -15.90
N LEU A 52 12.55 3.92 -16.69
CA LEU A 52 13.30 2.68 -16.71
C LEU A 52 14.18 2.55 -15.46
N SER A 53 13.85 1.59 -14.60
CA SER A 53 14.71 1.18 -13.49
C SER A 53 15.52 -0.05 -13.88
N TYR A 54 16.83 0.11 -14.07
CA TYR A 54 17.75 -1.00 -14.36
C TYR A 54 17.81 -2.07 -13.27
N LYS A 55 17.33 -1.77 -12.06
CA LYS A 55 17.28 -2.72 -10.94
C LYS A 55 16.08 -3.67 -11.03
N SER A 56 14.91 -3.19 -11.45
CA SER A 56 13.66 -3.96 -11.42
C SER A 56 13.23 -4.44 -12.81
N ALA A 57 13.44 -3.64 -13.85
CA ALA A 57 12.93 -3.94 -15.19
C ALA A 57 13.35 -5.32 -15.73
N PRO A 58 14.61 -5.80 -15.59
CA PRO A 58 14.99 -7.13 -16.06
C PRO A 58 14.27 -8.31 -15.39
N MET A 59 13.69 -8.10 -14.20
CA MET A 59 12.96 -9.12 -13.46
C MET A 59 11.44 -9.05 -13.68
N GLU A 60 10.93 -7.89 -14.08
CA GLU A 60 9.49 -7.63 -14.19
C GLU A 60 8.99 -7.53 -15.63
N VAL A 61 9.84 -7.23 -16.62
CA VAL A 61 9.41 -6.92 -17.99
C VAL A 61 10.04 -7.88 -19.00
N GLU A 62 9.18 -8.49 -19.81
CA GLU A 62 9.59 -9.22 -21.02
C GLU A 62 9.71 -8.23 -22.18
N ALA A 63 10.92 -8.10 -22.72
CA ALA A 63 11.19 -7.16 -23.81
C ALA A 63 10.60 -7.67 -25.13
N GLU A 64 9.89 -6.80 -25.84
CA GLU A 64 9.29 -7.08 -27.14
C GLU A 64 9.50 -5.89 -28.09
N GLU A 65 9.34 -6.11 -29.39
CA GLU A 65 9.28 -5.03 -30.36
C GLU A 65 7.81 -4.65 -30.63
N PRO A 66 7.49 -3.36 -30.83
CA PRO A 66 6.12 -2.89 -31.05
C PRO A 66 5.54 -3.43 -32.36
N THR A 67 4.32 -3.98 -32.27
CA THR A 67 3.57 -4.47 -33.43
C THR A 67 2.86 -3.34 -34.18
N ASP A 68 2.49 -2.26 -33.50
CA ASP A 68 1.89 -1.06 -34.12
C ASP A 68 2.95 -0.28 -34.91
N PRO A 69 2.79 -0.11 -36.25
CA PRO A 69 3.73 0.65 -37.07
C PRO A 69 3.89 2.10 -36.63
N HIS A 70 2.83 2.73 -36.10
CA HIS A 70 2.91 4.12 -35.63
C HIS A 70 3.75 4.22 -34.36
N LEU A 71 3.64 3.21 -33.48
CA LEU A 71 4.44 3.13 -32.26
C LEU A 71 5.90 2.84 -32.59
N ALA A 72 6.16 1.85 -33.46
CA ALA A 72 7.50 1.52 -33.95
C ALA A 72 8.20 2.73 -34.55
N GLY A 73 7.56 3.42 -35.49
CA GLY A 73 8.12 4.63 -36.12
C GLY A 73 8.34 5.78 -35.14
N THR A 74 7.55 5.85 -34.06
CA THR A 74 7.75 6.83 -32.97
C THR A 74 8.97 6.50 -32.14
N LEU A 75 9.12 5.24 -31.74
CA LEU A 75 10.28 4.80 -30.97
C LEU A 75 11.57 4.90 -31.80
N ASP A 76 11.53 4.62 -33.11
CA ASP A 76 12.69 4.79 -33.98
C ASP A 76 13.11 6.25 -34.12
N SER A 77 12.16 7.19 -34.21
CA SER A 77 12.44 8.64 -34.22
C SER A 77 13.11 9.09 -32.91
N LEU A 78 12.57 8.65 -31.77
CA LEU A 78 13.14 8.94 -30.45
C LEU A 78 14.53 8.31 -30.27
N ARG A 79 14.71 7.07 -30.72
CA ARG A 79 15.98 6.34 -30.70
C ARG A 79 17.03 7.03 -31.57
N ALA A 80 16.64 7.53 -32.74
CA ALA A 80 17.52 8.32 -33.62
C ALA A 80 17.97 9.64 -32.96
N ALA A 81 17.12 10.23 -32.10
CA ALA A 81 17.48 11.39 -31.28
C ALA A 81 18.22 11.04 -29.99
N GLY A 82 18.59 9.77 -29.77
CA GLY A 82 19.38 9.30 -28.65
C GLY A 82 18.57 8.96 -27.39
N VAL A 83 17.24 8.92 -27.45
CA VAL A 83 16.40 8.48 -26.33
C VAL A 83 16.45 6.96 -26.25
N LYS A 84 16.83 6.42 -25.09
CA LYS A 84 16.78 4.98 -24.83
C LYS A 84 15.44 4.62 -24.17
N SER A 85 14.81 3.57 -24.67
CA SER A 85 13.56 3.05 -24.12
C SER A 85 13.51 1.53 -24.18
N LEU A 86 12.78 0.93 -23.27
CA LEU A 86 12.44 -0.49 -23.25
C LEU A 86 10.94 -0.62 -23.51
N TYR A 87 10.56 -1.28 -24.60
CA TYR A 87 9.18 -1.68 -24.86
C TYR A 87 9.02 -3.17 -24.55
N GLY A 88 7.85 -3.55 -24.05
CA GLY A 88 7.60 -4.94 -23.67
C GLY A 88 6.28 -5.17 -22.99
N ARG A 89 6.24 -6.27 -22.25
CA ARG A 89 5.09 -6.81 -21.53
C ARG A 89 5.43 -6.91 -20.04
N TRP A 90 4.59 -6.37 -19.17
CA TRP A 90 4.81 -6.45 -17.73
C TRP A 90 4.28 -7.78 -17.19
N LEU A 91 5.15 -8.54 -16.53
CA LEU A 91 4.91 -9.90 -16.04
C LEU A 91 4.02 -9.90 -14.78
N ILE A 92 2.79 -9.42 -14.95
CA ILE A 92 1.72 -9.40 -13.96
C ILE A 92 0.43 -9.96 -14.57
N GLU A 93 -0.58 -10.20 -13.75
CA GLU A 93 -1.91 -10.59 -14.23
C GLU A 93 -2.44 -9.56 -15.24
N GLY A 94 -2.95 -10.04 -16.38
CA GLY A 94 -3.42 -9.20 -17.49
C GLY A 94 -2.35 -8.88 -18.55
N ASN A 95 -1.05 -9.09 -18.27
CA ASN A 95 0.04 -8.95 -19.23
C ASN A 95 -0.01 -7.68 -20.13
N PRO A 96 -0.04 -6.46 -19.56
CA PRO A 96 -0.20 -5.23 -20.33
C PRO A 96 1.08 -4.83 -21.07
N HIS A 97 0.94 -4.05 -22.14
CA HIS A 97 2.08 -3.39 -22.76
C HIS A 97 2.68 -2.31 -21.86
N VAL A 98 4.00 -2.22 -21.85
CA VAL A 98 4.75 -1.20 -21.10
C VAL A 98 5.82 -0.54 -21.96
N LEU A 99 5.99 0.76 -21.76
CA LEU A 99 7.03 1.58 -22.36
C LEU A 99 7.81 2.30 -21.25
N LEU A 100 9.06 1.90 -21.06
CA LEU A 100 9.92 2.44 -20.03
C LEU A 100 11.01 3.33 -20.64
N PHE A 101 11.08 4.58 -20.22
CA PHE A 101 12.07 5.55 -20.71
C PHE A 101 13.28 5.65 -19.79
N ASP A 102 14.49 5.54 -20.35
CA ASP A 102 15.73 5.83 -19.64
C ASP A 102 15.95 7.34 -19.56
N THR A 103 15.68 7.92 -18.40
CA THR A 103 15.91 9.34 -18.12
C THR A 103 17.40 9.71 -18.21
N GLY A 104 18.31 8.79 -17.90
CA GLY A 104 19.75 9.00 -18.01
C GLY A 104 20.20 9.31 -19.45
N SER A 105 19.48 8.80 -20.46
CA SER A 105 19.81 9.00 -21.87
C SER A 105 19.68 10.45 -22.36
N GLN A 106 18.90 11.29 -21.66
CA GLN A 106 18.60 12.66 -22.08
C GLN A 106 19.00 13.72 -21.06
N TYR A 107 19.81 13.37 -20.06
CA TYR A 107 20.28 14.31 -19.04
C TYR A 107 21.05 15.51 -19.62
N ILE A 108 21.65 15.36 -20.81
CA ILE A 108 22.32 16.44 -21.54
C ILE A 108 21.38 17.61 -21.88
N ARG A 109 20.07 17.37 -22.00
CA ARG A 109 19.06 18.40 -22.29
C ARG A 109 18.39 18.97 -21.05
N LEU A 110 18.82 18.57 -19.85
CA LEU A 110 18.20 19.00 -18.60
C LEU A 110 18.18 20.52 -18.44
N ASP A 111 19.30 21.20 -18.73
CA ASP A 111 19.40 22.65 -18.58
C ASP A 111 18.51 23.40 -19.59
N GLU A 112 18.42 22.89 -20.82
CA GLU A 112 17.48 23.39 -21.85
C GLU A 112 16.03 23.28 -21.35
N TRP A 113 15.64 22.10 -20.87
CA TRP A 113 14.28 21.82 -20.41
C TRP A 113 13.92 22.54 -19.13
N LYS A 114 14.86 22.77 -18.22
CA LYS A 114 14.67 23.65 -17.05
C LYS A 114 14.36 25.09 -17.48
N GLY A 115 15.12 25.61 -18.45
CA GLY A 115 14.88 26.94 -19.00
C GLY A 115 13.51 27.05 -19.67
N ASP A 116 13.15 26.06 -20.50
CA ASP A 116 11.83 25.99 -21.15
C ASP A 116 10.70 25.92 -20.12
N LEU A 117 10.81 25.07 -19.10
CA LEU A 117 9.79 24.89 -18.07
C LEU A 117 9.54 26.18 -17.28
N TRP A 118 10.60 26.90 -16.94
CA TRP A 118 10.49 28.22 -16.31
C TRP A 118 9.77 29.22 -17.21
N ASN A 119 10.11 29.27 -18.50
CA ASN A 119 9.49 30.19 -19.45
C ASN A 119 8.02 29.86 -19.74
N LEU A 120 7.66 28.57 -19.77
CA LEU A 120 6.30 28.11 -20.07
C LEU A 120 5.33 28.18 -18.88
N ALA A 121 5.81 27.77 -17.70
CA ALA A 121 4.98 27.51 -16.54
C ALA A 121 5.43 28.25 -15.27
N GLY A 122 6.58 28.92 -15.27
CA GLY A 122 7.10 29.64 -14.10
C GLY A 122 7.48 28.71 -12.93
N ILE A 123 7.80 27.45 -13.22
CA ILE A 123 8.13 26.44 -12.19
C ILE A 123 9.63 26.53 -11.87
N PRO A 124 10.02 26.89 -10.64
CA PRO A 124 11.43 26.94 -10.26
C PRO A 124 12.03 25.53 -10.18
N THR A 125 13.32 25.38 -10.50
CA THR A 125 13.99 24.07 -10.51
C THR A 125 15.35 24.14 -9.79
N PRO A 126 15.40 23.86 -8.48
CA PRO A 126 16.67 23.85 -7.74
C PRO A 126 17.64 22.82 -8.33
N PRO A 127 18.93 23.16 -8.52
CA PRO A 127 19.89 22.25 -9.16
C PRO A 127 20.13 20.97 -8.34
N ASN A 128 20.06 21.07 -7.01
CA ASN A 128 20.41 20.00 -6.09
C ASN A 128 19.30 18.96 -5.87
N ASP A 129 18.10 19.15 -6.43
CA ASP A 129 16.99 18.21 -6.27
C ASP A 129 16.94 17.21 -7.43
N HIS A 130 17.59 16.06 -7.22
CA HIS A 130 17.62 14.97 -8.20
C HIS A 130 16.23 14.46 -8.56
N GLU A 131 15.29 14.35 -7.62
CA GLU A 131 13.95 13.82 -7.88
C GLU A 131 13.17 14.73 -8.85
N THR A 132 13.30 16.05 -8.66
CA THR A 132 12.72 17.03 -9.56
C THR A 132 13.40 16.99 -10.93
N ASN A 133 14.73 16.87 -10.98
CA ASN A 133 15.47 16.76 -12.25
C ASN A 133 15.00 15.55 -13.07
N GLU A 134 14.88 14.39 -12.43
CA GLU A 134 14.36 13.18 -13.05
C GLU A 134 12.91 13.35 -13.55
N THR A 135 12.05 13.96 -12.74
CA THR A 135 10.65 14.28 -13.08
C THR A 135 10.56 15.18 -14.32
N ILE A 136 11.45 16.18 -14.44
CA ILE A 136 11.53 17.06 -15.61
C ILE A 136 11.89 16.25 -16.84
N VAL A 137 12.98 15.50 -16.79
CA VAL A 137 13.45 14.70 -17.94
C VAL A 137 12.36 13.72 -18.38
N PHE A 138 11.77 12.99 -17.44
CA PHE A 138 10.69 12.06 -17.72
C PHE A 138 9.48 12.75 -18.36
N GLY A 139 8.98 13.83 -17.78
CA GLY A 139 7.81 14.55 -18.32
C GLY A 139 8.05 15.12 -19.72
N TYR A 140 9.25 15.61 -20.02
CA TYR A 140 9.62 16.10 -21.36
C TYR A 140 9.70 14.96 -22.38
N ILE A 141 10.28 13.81 -22.03
CA ILE A 141 10.33 12.64 -22.91
C ILE A 141 8.91 12.12 -23.19
N VAL A 142 8.06 12.03 -22.17
CA VAL A 142 6.67 11.58 -22.33
C VAL A 142 5.87 12.55 -23.22
N ALA A 143 5.99 13.86 -23.01
CA ALA A 143 5.33 14.84 -23.86
C ALA A 143 5.85 14.79 -25.31
N TRP A 144 7.15 14.57 -25.51
CA TRP A 144 7.73 14.38 -26.84
C TRP A 144 7.19 13.13 -27.52
N PHE A 145 7.18 11.99 -26.81
CA PHE A 145 6.59 10.75 -27.29
C PHE A 145 5.13 10.92 -27.71
N LEU A 146 4.30 11.50 -26.85
CA LEU A 146 2.87 11.72 -27.13
C LEU A 146 2.67 12.61 -28.36
N GLY A 147 3.44 13.71 -28.49
CA GLY A 147 3.39 14.59 -29.65
C GLY A 147 3.76 13.89 -30.95
N GLU A 148 4.86 13.14 -30.94
CA GLU A 148 5.33 12.35 -32.08
C GLU A 148 4.33 11.25 -32.47
N TYR A 149 3.80 10.51 -31.50
CA TYR A 149 2.85 9.43 -31.74
C TYR A 149 1.55 9.94 -32.37
N VAL A 150 1.00 11.02 -31.82
CA VAL A 150 -0.24 11.64 -32.28
C VAL A 150 -0.10 12.30 -33.65
N SER A 151 1.11 12.73 -34.02
CA SER A 151 1.39 13.23 -35.37
C SER A 151 1.36 12.12 -36.43
N ARG A 152 1.65 10.87 -36.05
CA ARG A 152 1.60 9.68 -36.92
C ARG A 152 0.23 9.00 -36.92
N ARG A 153 -0.49 9.04 -35.79
CA ARG A 153 -1.79 8.39 -35.59
C ARG A 153 -2.92 9.44 -35.56
N LEU A 154 -3.54 9.67 -36.72
CA LEU A 154 -4.57 10.71 -36.92
C LEU A 154 -6.02 10.21 -36.82
N ASP A 155 -6.23 8.89 -36.80
CA ASP A 155 -7.55 8.25 -36.87
C ASP A 155 -8.20 8.02 -35.49
N LYS A 156 -7.41 7.85 -34.42
CA LYS A 156 -7.91 7.51 -33.07
C LYS A 156 -7.65 8.61 -32.06
N ALA A 157 -8.61 8.79 -31.15
CA ALA A 157 -8.42 9.62 -29.96
C ALA A 157 -7.41 8.95 -29.01
N VAL A 158 -6.59 9.77 -28.34
CA VAL A 158 -5.59 9.31 -27.38
C VAL A 158 -5.92 9.88 -26.00
N VAL A 159 -6.00 8.99 -25.01
CA VAL A 159 -6.18 9.33 -23.60
C VAL A 159 -4.87 9.10 -22.87
N ALA A 160 -4.31 10.15 -22.30
CA ALA A 160 -3.11 10.11 -21.46
C ALA A 160 -3.51 10.34 -20.00
N HIS A 161 -3.45 9.28 -19.19
CA HIS A 161 -3.81 9.31 -17.77
C HIS A 161 -2.55 9.33 -16.92
N PHE A 162 -2.33 10.39 -16.16
CA PHE A 162 -1.14 10.58 -15.33
C PHE A 162 -1.47 10.39 -13.84
N HIS A 163 -0.63 9.62 -13.15
CA HIS A 163 -0.71 9.43 -11.71
C HIS A 163 0.42 10.15 -10.98
N GLU A 164 0.04 10.98 -10.00
CA GLU A 164 0.94 11.80 -9.18
C GLU A 164 1.79 12.85 -9.91
N TRP A 165 2.27 13.81 -9.13
CA TRP A 165 3.06 14.94 -9.64
C TRP A 165 4.34 14.53 -10.38
N GLN A 166 4.92 13.38 -10.06
CA GLN A 166 6.13 12.84 -10.70
C GLN A 166 5.90 12.46 -12.18
N ALA A 167 4.70 12.01 -12.53
CA ALA A 167 4.33 11.78 -13.94
C ALA A 167 3.59 12.99 -14.54
N GLY A 168 3.00 13.85 -13.70
CA GLY A 168 2.13 14.94 -14.13
C GLY A 168 2.80 16.06 -14.93
N LEU A 169 4.14 16.20 -14.89
CA LEU A 169 4.86 17.30 -15.56
C LEU A 169 4.65 17.34 -17.08
N ALA A 170 4.33 16.21 -17.72
CA ALA A 170 3.99 16.18 -19.15
C ALA A 170 2.68 16.94 -19.47
N ILE A 171 1.73 17.02 -18.53
CA ILE A 171 0.42 17.64 -18.73
C ILE A 171 0.52 19.13 -19.12
N PRO A 172 1.20 20.02 -18.35
CA PRO A 172 1.33 21.42 -18.75
C PRO A 172 2.05 21.59 -20.09
N LEU A 173 2.99 20.70 -20.43
CA LEU A 173 3.66 20.70 -21.74
C LEU A 173 2.68 20.35 -22.87
N CYS A 174 1.89 19.28 -22.72
CA CYS A 174 0.87 18.87 -23.67
C CYS A 174 -0.13 19.99 -23.93
N ARG A 175 -0.62 20.64 -22.87
CA ARG A 175 -1.57 21.76 -23.00
C ARG A 175 -0.97 22.99 -23.68
N LYS A 176 0.24 23.41 -23.28
CA LYS A 176 0.89 24.61 -23.85
C LYS A 176 1.32 24.41 -25.30
N ARG A 177 1.70 23.19 -25.69
CA ARG A 177 2.10 22.85 -27.06
C ARG A 177 0.92 22.44 -27.95
N HIS A 178 -0.31 22.47 -27.42
CA HIS A 178 -1.52 22.06 -28.12
C HIS A 178 -1.39 20.65 -28.74
N ILE A 179 -0.80 19.72 -27.99
CA ILE A 179 -0.72 18.32 -28.40
C ILE A 179 -2.14 17.76 -28.39
N ASP A 180 -2.53 17.11 -29.48
CA ASP A 180 -3.86 16.55 -29.70
C ASP A 180 -4.06 15.22 -28.93
N VAL A 181 -4.00 15.33 -27.59
CA VAL A 181 -4.26 14.26 -26.61
C VAL A 181 -5.24 14.77 -25.57
N THR A 182 -6.01 13.86 -24.99
CA THR A 182 -6.85 14.14 -23.81
C THR A 182 -6.10 13.75 -22.55
N THR A 183 -6.16 14.57 -21.52
CA THR A 183 -5.37 14.39 -20.30
C THR A 183 -6.23 14.18 -19.06
N VAL A 184 -5.93 13.11 -18.31
CA VAL A 184 -6.50 12.86 -16.98
C VAL A 184 -5.38 12.92 -15.95
N PHE A 185 -5.58 13.64 -14.85
CA PHE A 185 -4.62 13.68 -13.75
C PHE A 185 -5.26 13.17 -12.47
N THR A 186 -4.67 12.13 -11.87
CA THR A 186 -5.08 11.61 -10.57
C THR A 186 -3.99 11.84 -9.55
N THR A 187 -4.28 12.66 -8.55
CA THR A 187 -3.44 12.77 -7.33
C THR A 187 -3.96 11.78 -6.28
N HIS A 188 -3.05 10.95 -5.77
CA HIS A 188 -3.33 9.99 -4.70
C HIS A 188 -3.17 10.64 -3.33
N ALA A 189 -2.35 11.68 -3.20
CA ALA A 189 -2.19 12.51 -2.02
C ALA A 189 -1.66 13.88 -2.42
N THR A 190 -2.01 14.95 -1.69
CA THR A 190 -1.32 16.23 -1.93
C THR A 190 0.02 16.28 -1.20
N LEU A 191 1.03 16.87 -1.83
CA LEU A 191 2.33 17.09 -1.19
C LEU A 191 2.16 17.86 0.13
N LEU A 192 1.49 19.01 0.08
CA LEU A 192 1.33 19.88 1.24
C LEU A 192 0.58 19.18 2.39
N GLY A 193 -0.46 18.40 2.11
CA GLY A 193 -1.20 17.70 3.17
C GLY A 193 -0.35 16.70 3.94
N ARG A 194 0.49 15.91 3.24
CA ARG A 194 1.44 14.98 3.90
C ARG A 194 2.39 15.70 4.85
N TYR A 195 2.94 16.84 4.43
CA TYR A 195 3.89 17.60 5.25
C TYR A 195 3.20 18.40 6.37
N LEU A 196 1.99 18.91 6.13
CA LEU A 196 1.24 19.66 7.13
C LEU A 196 0.76 18.73 8.24
N CYS A 197 0.22 17.56 7.93
CA CYS A 197 -0.23 16.59 8.94
C CYS A 197 0.92 16.02 9.79
N ALA A 198 2.13 15.95 9.24
CA ALA A 198 3.32 15.59 10.01
C ALA A 198 3.74 16.70 11.00
N GLY A 199 3.46 17.97 10.68
CA GLY A 199 3.58 19.09 11.62
C GLY A 199 2.45 19.04 12.64
N SER A 200 2.69 19.38 13.90
CA SER A 200 1.69 19.43 14.98
C SER A 200 0.62 20.52 14.78
N VAL A 201 0.01 20.62 13.60
CA VAL A 201 -1.01 21.61 13.23
C VAL A 201 -2.35 20.91 13.09
N ASP A 202 -3.40 21.62 13.47
CA ASP A 202 -4.76 21.18 13.17
C ASP A 202 -5.04 21.43 11.68
N PHE A 203 -4.91 20.37 10.88
CA PHE A 203 -4.89 20.44 9.43
C PHE A 203 -6.28 20.63 8.83
N TYR A 204 -7.22 19.71 9.09
CA TYR A 204 -8.51 19.68 8.41
C TYR A 204 -9.43 20.84 8.78
N ASN A 205 -9.31 21.40 10.00
CA ASN A 205 -10.14 22.53 10.42
C ASN A 205 -9.63 23.87 9.88
N ASN A 206 -8.33 23.98 9.55
CA ASN A 206 -7.70 25.22 9.11
C ASN A 206 -7.33 25.23 7.63
N LEU A 207 -7.80 24.25 6.86
CA LEU A 207 -7.42 24.01 5.46
C LEU A 207 -7.56 25.27 4.58
N GLN A 208 -8.63 26.05 4.81
CA GLN A 208 -8.93 27.29 4.08
C GLN A 208 -8.01 28.47 4.40
N TYR A 209 -7.34 28.45 5.56
CA TYR A 209 -6.53 29.56 6.05
C TYR A 209 -5.03 29.42 5.74
N PHE A 210 -4.61 28.28 5.18
CA PHE A 210 -3.21 28.08 4.83
C PHE A 210 -2.80 28.90 3.59
N ASP A 211 -1.72 29.66 3.77
CA ASP A 211 -0.94 30.19 2.65
C ASP A 211 -0.07 29.06 2.08
N VAL A 212 -0.53 28.51 0.97
CA VAL A 212 0.10 27.36 0.29
C VAL A 212 1.52 27.67 -0.19
N ASP A 213 1.77 28.90 -0.62
CA ASP A 213 3.07 29.29 -1.18
C ASP A 213 4.09 29.47 -0.04
N HIS A 214 3.67 30.12 1.05
CA HIS A 214 4.49 30.23 2.27
C HIS A 214 4.78 28.87 2.89
N GLU A 215 3.78 28.00 3.07
CA GLU A 215 3.96 26.69 3.70
C GLU A 215 4.84 25.75 2.84
N ALA A 216 4.73 25.83 1.50
CA ALA A 216 5.59 25.07 0.59
C ALA A 216 7.03 25.63 0.58
N GLY A 217 7.19 26.95 0.59
CA GLY A 217 8.49 27.64 0.67
C GLY A 217 9.23 27.33 1.97
N LYS A 218 8.54 27.41 3.11
CA LYS A 218 9.08 27.09 4.45
C LYS A 218 9.67 25.68 4.54
N ARG A 219 9.11 24.74 3.79
CA ARG A 219 9.54 23.33 3.78
C ARG A 219 10.48 22.98 2.63
N GLY A 220 10.80 23.96 1.76
CA GLY A 220 11.67 23.73 0.61
C GLY A 220 11.06 22.82 -0.46
N ILE A 221 9.74 22.76 -0.55
CA ILE A 221 9.01 21.90 -1.52
C ILE A 221 8.23 22.72 -2.56
N TYR A 222 8.42 24.03 -2.58
CA TYR A 222 7.67 24.95 -3.46
C TYR A 222 7.72 24.54 -4.93
N HIS A 223 8.88 24.16 -5.45
CA HIS A 223 9.03 23.70 -6.83
C HIS A 223 8.22 22.43 -7.14
N ARG A 224 8.18 21.46 -6.21
CA ARG A 224 7.39 20.23 -6.36
C ARG A 224 5.89 20.52 -6.30
N TYR A 225 5.48 21.39 -5.38
CA TYR A 225 4.11 21.88 -5.27
C TYR A 225 3.66 22.59 -6.56
N CYS A 226 4.51 23.40 -7.18
CA CYS A 226 4.21 24.03 -8.46
C CYS A 226 3.97 23.00 -9.58
N ILE A 227 4.71 21.89 -9.60
CA ILE A 227 4.48 20.79 -10.56
C ILE A 227 3.12 20.13 -10.30
N GLU A 228 2.82 19.79 -9.05
CA GLU A 228 1.54 19.19 -8.66
C GLU A 228 0.35 20.09 -9.02
N ARG A 229 0.42 21.37 -8.65
CA ARG A 229 -0.62 22.36 -8.95
C ARG A 229 -0.75 22.62 -10.45
N SER A 230 0.35 22.77 -11.17
CA SER A 230 0.30 22.98 -12.62
C SER A 230 -0.23 21.76 -13.37
N SER A 231 0.05 20.54 -12.89
CA SER A 231 -0.54 19.31 -13.44
C SER A 231 -2.05 19.26 -13.19
N ALA A 232 -2.49 19.60 -11.96
CA ALA A 232 -3.90 19.66 -11.60
C ALA A 232 -4.66 20.70 -12.42
N HIS A 233 -4.17 21.92 -12.58
CA HIS A 233 -4.81 22.96 -13.43
C HIS A 233 -4.71 22.61 -14.91
N CYS A 234 -3.55 22.07 -15.30
CA CYS A 234 -3.10 21.40 -16.52
C CYS A 234 -4.01 20.38 -17.20
N ALA A 235 -4.75 19.61 -16.42
CA ALA A 235 -5.42 18.42 -16.94
C ALA A 235 -6.81 18.75 -17.47
N ASP A 236 -7.30 18.01 -18.47
CA ASP A 236 -8.68 18.19 -18.95
C ASP A 236 -9.65 17.66 -17.89
N VAL A 237 -9.28 16.56 -17.24
CA VAL A 237 -9.99 16.01 -16.07
C VAL A 237 -9.02 15.84 -14.91
N PHE A 238 -9.40 16.35 -13.74
CA PHE A 238 -8.65 16.22 -12.50
C PHE A 238 -9.43 15.34 -11.52
N THR A 239 -8.78 14.32 -10.95
CA THR A 239 -9.40 13.39 -10.00
C THR A 239 -8.54 13.14 -8.78
N THR A 240 -9.17 12.70 -7.70
CA THR A 240 -8.52 12.23 -6.47
C THR A 240 -9.01 10.84 -6.11
N VAL A 241 -8.39 10.18 -5.14
CA VAL A 241 -8.79 8.82 -4.73
C VAL A 241 -9.86 8.74 -3.63
N SER A 242 -10.20 9.87 -3.01
CA SER A 242 -11.26 9.94 -2.01
C SER A 242 -11.87 11.34 -1.91
N HIS A 243 -13.05 11.43 -1.29
CA HIS A 243 -13.73 12.71 -1.02
C HIS A 243 -12.95 13.60 -0.05
N ILE A 244 -12.25 13.03 0.94
CA ILE A 244 -11.43 13.81 1.87
C ILE A 244 -10.21 14.43 1.15
N THR A 245 -9.56 13.68 0.26
CA THR A 245 -8.48 14.19 -0.59
C THR A 245 -9.02 15.18 -1.63
N ALA A 246 -10.28 15.04 -2.05
CA ALA A 246 -10.91 16.01 -2.94
C ALA A 246 -11.10 17.37 -2.26
N TYR A 247 -11.61 17.37 -1.03
CA TYR A 247 -11.73 18.55 -0.19
C TYR A 247 -10.36 19.21 0.07
N GLU A 248 -9.34 18.40 0.34
CA GLU A 248 -7.95 18.83 0.47
C GLU A 248 -7.44 19.53 -0.80
N SER A 249 -7.63 18.89 -1.95
CA SER A 249 -7.15 19.38 -3.25
C SER A 249 -7.82 20.70 -3.67
N GLU A 250 -9.11 20.86 -3.37
CA GLU A 250 -9.83 22.10 -3.63
C GLU A 250 -9.15 23.31 -2.97
N HIS A 251 -8.68 23.17 -1.74
CA HIS A 251 -8.06 24.27 -1.00
C HIS A 251 -6.54 24.35 -1.18
N LEU A 252 -5.83 23.23 -1.33
CA LEU A 252 -4.37 23.23 -1.46
C LEU A 252 -3.92 23.39 -2.91
N LEU A 253 -4.59 22.72 -3.86
CA LEU A 253 -4.29 22.81 -5.29
C LEU A 253 -5.13 23.86 -6.01
N LYS A 254 -6.12 24.47 -5.32
CA LYS A 254 -6.98 25.54 -5.85
C LYS A 254 -7.78 25.11 -7.09
N ARG A 255 -8.07 23.81 -7.21
CA ARG A 255 -8.96 23.23 -8.23
C ARG A 255 -9.77 22.13 -7.56
N LYS A 256 -11.10 22.23 -7.61
CA LYS A 256 -11.99 21.15 -7.19
C LYS A 256 -11.83 19.98 -8.18
N PRO A 257 -11.60 18.74 -7.72
CA PRO A 257 -11.58 17.59 -8.61
C PRO A 257 -12.93 17.40 -9.30
N ASP A 258 -12.87 16.95 -10.55
CA ASP A 258 -14.04 16.63 -11.36
C ASP A 258 -14.74 15.37 -10.82
N GLY A 259 -13.99 14.42 -10.27
CA GLY A 259 -14.53 13.19 -9.68
C GLY A 259 -13.54 12.49 -8.76
N VAL A 260 -14.03 11.42 -8.10
CA VAL A 260 -13.24 10.58 -7.20
C VAL A 260 -13.07 9.20 -7.84
N LEU A 261 -11.85 8.67 -7.79
CA LEU A 261 -11.45 7.36 -8.30
C LEU A 261 -10.99 6.47 -7.13
N PRO A 262 -11.93 5.83 -6.38
CA PRO A 262 -11.58 4.97 -5.26
C PRO A 262 -10.69 3.81 -5.70
N ASN A 263 -9.74 3.41 -4.86
CA ASN A 263 -8.83 2.32 -5.21
C ASN A 263 -9.45 0.96 -4.87
N GLY A 264 -9.61 0.12 -5.90
CA GLY A 264 -10.05 -1.25 -5.72
C GLY A 264 -8.93 -2.24 -5.43
N LEU A 265 -9.35 -3.49 -5.23
CA LEU A 265 -8.50 -4.66 -5.09
C LEU A 265 -9.04 -5.78 -6.01
N ASN A 266 -8.18 -6.72 -6.40
CA ASN A 266 -8.66 -7.94 -7.07
C ASN A 266 -9.17 -8.91 -6.02
N VAL A 267 -10.48 -9.09 -5.94
CA VAL A 267 -11.09 -10.01 -4.99
C VAL A 267 -11.17 -11.40 -5.60
N VAL A 268 -10.28 -12.28 -5.17
CA VAL A 268 -10.37 -13.71 -5.52
C VAL A 268 -11.55 -14.30 -4.76
N LYS A 269 -12.63 -14.60 -5.48
CA LYS A 269 -13.81 -15.26 -4.88
C LYS A 269 -13.46 -16.70 -4.54
N PHE A 270 -13.58 -17.07 -3.26
CA PHE A 270 -13.53 -18.47 -2.84
C PHE A 270 -14.78 -19.20 -3.35
N GLN A 271 -14.61 -20.43 -3.85
CA GLN A 271 -15.75 -21.26 -4.29
C GLN A 271 -16.68 -21.61 -3.11
N ALA A 272 -16.15 -21.64 -1.88
CA ALA A 272 -16.90 -21.92 -0.67
C ALA A 272 -16.82 -20.77 0.35
N MET A 273 -17.96 -20.17 0.68
CA MET A 273 -18.08 -19.05 1.64
C MET A 273 -17.54 -19.38 3.06
N HIS A 274 -17.36 -20.64 3.44
CA HIS A 274 -16.85 -21.00 4.77
C HIS A 274 -15.32 -21.25 4.79
N GLU A 275 -14.67 -21.25 3.63
CA GLU A 275 -13.24 -21.51 3.51
C GLU A 275 -12.40 -20.44 4.23
N PHE A 276 -12.77 -19.16 4.10
CA PHE A 276 -12.09 -18.07 4.80
C PHE A 276 -12.15 -18.24 6.33
N GLN A 277 -13.21 -18.85 6.85
CA GLN A 277 -13.39 -19.09 8.28
C GLN A 277 -12.48 -20.23 8.78
N ASN A 278 -12.19 -21.22 7.93
CA ASN A 278 -11.19 -22.26 8.20
C ASN A 278 -9.78 -21.67 8.16
N LEU A 279 -9.49 -20.82 7.16
CA LEU A 279 -8.21 -20.11 7.04
C LEU A 279 -7.93 -19.25 8.28
N HIS A 280 -8.94 -18.53 8.79
CA HIS A 280 -8.82 -17.79 10.05
C HIS A 280 -8.38 -18.69 11.21
N GLN A 281 -8.95 -19.89 11.34
CA GLN A 281 -8.60 -20.81 12.43
C GLN A 281 -7.15 -21.32 12.30
N THR A 282 -6.74 -21.71 11.09
CA THR A 282 -5.38 -22.19 10.80
C THR A 282 -4.35 -21.08 11.06
N ALA A 283 -4.58 -19.88 10.54
CA ALA A 283 -3.71 -18.73 10.75
C ALA A 283 -3.67 -18.29 12.23
N LYS A 284 -4.83 -18.27 12.91
CA LYS A 284 -4.89 -18.00 14.36
C LYS A 284 -4.06 -19.00 15.16
N SER A 285 -4.01 -20.27 14.74
CA SER A 285 -3.17 -21.28 15.40
C SER A 285 -1.68 -20.95 15.30
N LYS A 286 -1.21 -20.46 14.15
CA LYS A 286 0.18 -19.99 13.97
C LYS A 286 0.48 -18.78 14.88
N ILE A 287 -0.45 -17.84 15.00
CA ILE A 287 -0.30 -16.69 15.93
C ILE A 287 -0.28 -17.17 17.39
N ASN A 288 -1.15 -18.12 17.76
CA ASN A 288 -1.17 -18.73 19.10
C ASN A 288 0.20 -19.35 19.44
N ASP A 289 0.85 -20.01 18.48
CA ASP A 289 2.18 -20.59 18.67
C ASP A 289 3.23 -19.52 18.95
N PHE A 290 3.23 -18.44 18.17
CA PHE A 290 4.09 -17.29 18.45
C PHE A 290 3.83 -16.72 19.86
N VAL A 291 2.57 -16.51 20.24
CA VAL A 291 2.20 -15.94 21.55
C VAL A 291 2.64 -16.85 22.71
N ARG A 292 2.51 -18.18 22.58
CA ARG A 292 3.04 -19.11 23.59
C ARG A 292 4.55 -18.97 23.76
N GLY A 293 5.28 -18.86 22.65
CA GLY A 293 6.73 -18.64 22.65
C GLY A 293 7.14 -17.28 23.20
N HIS A 294 6.38 -16.22 22.90
CA HIS A 294 6.69 -14.85 23.33
C HIS A 294 6.41 -14.63 24.82
N PHE A 295 5.34 -15.24 25.34
CA PHE A 295 4.92 -15.14 26.75
C PHE A 295 5.38 -16.32 27.60
N TYR A 296 6.45 -17.02 27.21
CA TYR A 296 6.97 -18.15 27.99
C TYR A 296 7.31 -17.74 29.43
N GLY A 297 6.95 -18.59 30.40
CA GLY A 297 7.07 -18.32 31.83
C GLY A 297 6.05 -17.33 32.40
N HIS A 298 5.29 -16.63 31.55
CA HIS A 298 4.23 -15.67 31.91
C HIS A 298 2.92 -15.96 31.15
N TYR A 299 2.71 -17.22 30.80
CA TYR A 299 1.51 -17.68 30.11
C TYR A 299 0.41 -17.96 31.14
N ASP A 300 -0.23 -16.89 31.63
CA ASP A 300 -1.25 -16.91 32.70
C ASP A 300 -2.68 -16.64 32.19
N PHE A 301 -2.88 -16.61 30.87
CA PHE A 301 -4.16 -16.33 30.24
C PHE A 301 -4.58 -17.42 29.23
N ASN A 302 -5.89 -17.53 29.01
CA ASN A 302 -6.47 -18.50 28.07
C ASN A 302 -6.47 -17.96 26.63
N LEU A 303 -5.89 -18.70 25.68
CA LEU A 303 -5.88 -18.31 24.26
C LEU A 303 -7.24 -18.43 23.57
N ASP A 304 -8.16 -19.24 24.09
CA ASP A 304 -9.53 -19.30 23.57
C ASP A 304 -10.31 -18.01 23.86
N ASP A 305 -10.00 -17.37 24.98
CA ASP A 305 -10.55 -16.08 25.41
C ASP A 305 -9.62 -14.90 25.04
N THR A 306 -8.63 -15.14 24.19
CA THR A 306 -7.70 -14.11 23.69
C THR A 306 -8.11 -13.60 22.32
N LEU A 307 -8.12 -12.27 22.18
CA LEU A 307 -8.37 -11.55 20.93
C LEU A 307 -7.08 -10.92 20.42
N TYR A 308 -6.91 -10.95 19.11
CA TYR A 308 -5.78 -10.38 18.39
C TYR A 308 -6.22 -9.12 17.68
N MET A 309 -5.70 -7.98 18.13
CA MET A 309 -5.86 -6.69 17.47
C MET A 309 -4.55 -6.32 16.82
N PHE A 310 -4.57 -5.62 15.69
CA PHE A 310 -3.34 -5.18 15.07
C PHE A 310 -3.48 -3.83 14.37
N THR A 311 -2.37 -3.12 14.29
CA THR A 311 -2.18 -2.00 13.37
C THR A 311 -0.96 -2.30 12.49
N ALA A 312 -1.02 -1.92 11.22
CA ALA A 312 0.02 -2.21 10.25
C ALA A 312 0.16 -1.08 9.23
N GLY A 313 1.37 -0.87 8.72
CA GLY A 313 1.63 0.06 7.63
C GLY A 313 3.04 0.64 7.65
N ARG A 314 3.23 1.71 6.87
CA ARG A 314 4.46 2.51 6.95
C ARG A 314 4.62 3.09 8.35
N TYR A 315 5.87 3.27 8.78
CA TYR A 315 6.17 3.87 10.06
C TYR A 315 5.91 5.39 10.03
N GLU A 316 4.65 5.77 10.18
CA GLU A 316 4.17 7.15 10.30
C GLU A 316 3.37 7.30 11.60
N TYR A 317 4.07 7.54 12.71
CA TYR A 317 3.52 7.48 14.07
C TYR A 317 2.19 8.25 14.26
N ARG A 318 2.10 9.49 13.76
CA ARG A 318 0.89 10.32 13.87
C ARG A 318 -0.11 10.13 12.73
N ASN A 319 0.36 10.10 11.49
CA ASN A 319 -0.54 9.97 10.33
C ASN A 319 -1.32 8.66 10.37
N LYS A 320 -0.70 7.56 10.79
CA LYS A 320 -1.36 6.26 10.99
C LYS A 320 -2.09 6.12 12.33
N GLY A 321 -2.02 7.14 13.19
CA GLY A 321 -2.73 7.19 14.47
C GLY A 321 -2.21 6.22 15.52
N VAL A 322 -0.94 5.83 15.47
CA VAL A 322 -0.34 4.86 16.41
C VAL A 322 -0.31 5.43 17.83
N ASP A 323 -0.13 6.74 17.94
CA ASP A 323 -0.27 7.51 19.17
C ASP A 323 -1.64 7.28 19.84
N MET A 324 -2.72 7.43 19.06
CA MET A 324 -4.10 7.21 19.51
C MET A 324 -4.37 5.73 19.78
N PHE A 325 -3.84 4.82 18.97
CA PHE A 325 -3.96 3.39 19.18
C PHE A 325 -3.40 2.96 20.54
N ILE A 326 -2.16 3.34 20.85
CA ILE A 326 -1.49 2.96 22.12
C ILE A 326 -2.20 3.58 23.33
N GLU A 327 -2.62 4.84 23.23
CA GLU A 327 -3.39 5.50 24.30
C GLU A 327 -4.74 4.82 24.54
N SER A 328 -5.49 4.50 23.47
CA SER A 328 -6.77 3.80 23.57
C SER A 328 -6.61 2.37 24.10
N LEU A 329 -5.50 1.68 23.83
CA LEU A 329 -5.17 0.37 24.42
C LEU A 329 -4.94 0.46 25.94
N ALA A 330 -4.29 1.53 26.42
CA ALA A 330 -4.10 1.75 27.85
C ALA A 330 -5.44 2.00 28.57
N ARG A 331 -6.32 2.82 27.97
CA ARG A 331 -7.69 3.02 28.49
C ARG A 331 -8.52 1.73 28.42
N LEU A 332 -8.37 0.94 27.37
CA LEU A 332 -9.00 -0.38 27.25
C LEU A 332 -8.53 -1.33 28.36
N ASN A 333 -7.22 -1.35 28.66
CA ASN A 333 -6.65 -2.14 29.75
C ASN A 333 -7.31 -1.79 31.08
N TYR A 334 -7.42 -0.50 31.40
CA TYR A 334 -8.10 -0.04 32.61
C TYR A 334 -9.57 -0.50 32.66
N ARG A 335 -10.31 -0.33 31.56
CA ARG A 335 -11.74 -0.72 31.50
C ARG A 335 -11.95 -2.22 31.65
N LEU A 336 -11.11 -3.05 31.01
CA LEU A 336 -11.17 -4.50 31.13
C LEU A 336 -10.83 -4.99 32.55
N LYS A 337 -9.86 -4.35 33.22
CA LYS A 337 -9.55 -4.62 34.64
C LYS A 337 -10.74 -4.23 35.54
N LYS A 338 -11.30 -3.03 35.32
CA LYS A 338 -12.42 -2.52 36.12
C LYS A 338 -13.70 -3.34 35.95
N SER A 339 -13.95 -3.87 34.76
CA SER A 339 -15.11 -4.73 34.48
C SER A 339 -14.89 -6.20 34.83
N ASP A 340 -13.75 -6.56 35.43
CA ASP A 340 -13.32 -7.94 35.70
C ASP A 340 -13.50 -8.88 34.49
N SER A 341 -13.14 -8.38 33.30
CA SER A 341 -13.31 -9.15 32.06
C SER A 341 -12.36 -10.34 32.03
N LYS A 342 -12.85 -11.50 31.59
CA LYS A 342 -12.02 -12.69 31.34
C LYS A 342 -11.27 -12.66 30.01
N THR A 343 -11.56 -11.69 29.15
CA THR A 343 -10.94 -11.55 27.84
C THR A 343 -9.53 -10.96 27.94
N THR A 344 -8.59 -11.51 27.19
CA THR A 344 -7.25 -10.94 27.02
C THR A 344 -7.10 -10.39 25.61
N VAL A 345 -6.48 -9.24 25.44
CA VAL A 345 -6.18 -8.66 24.13
C VAL A 345 -4.68 -8.70 23.95
N VAL A 346 -4.21 -9.23 22.82
CA VAL A 346 -2.81 -9.06 22.38
C VAL A 346 -2.83 -8.16 21.15
N ALA A 347 -2.26 -6.97 21.30
CA ALA A 347 -2.21 -5.92 20.29
C ALA A 347 -0.87 -5.93 19.58
N PHE A 348 -0.89 -6.13 18.27
CA PHE A 348 0.29 -6.12 17.41
C PHE A 348 0.47 -4.76 16.73
N ILE A 349 1.71 -4.30 16.67
CA ILE A 349 2.10 -3.11 15.89
C ILE A 349 3.12 -3.58 14.86
N ILE A 350 2.77 -3.54 13.58
CA ILE A 350 3.63 -4.00 12.47
C ILE A 350 4.02 -2.80 11.63
N MET A 351 5.16 -2.20 11.97
CA MET A 351 5.65 -0.99 11.32
C MET A 351 7.17 -1.05 11.18
N PRO A 352 7.70 -1.20 9.95
CA PRO A 352 9.14 -1.35 9.72
C PRO A 352 9.94 -0.17 10.26
N ALA A 353 10.94 -0.46 11.09
CA ALA A 353 11.83 0.53 11.69
C ALA A 353 13.30 0.14 11.48
N SER A 354 14.22 1.06 11.81
CA SER A 354 15.65 0.72 11.82
C SER A 354 15.97 -0.17 13.02
N THR A 355 16.48 -1.38 12.74
CA THR A 355 16.74 -2.42 13.76
C THR A 355 18.08 -3.13 13.55
N HIS A 356 18.57 -3.76 14.61
CA HIS A 356 19.72 -4.66 14.63
C HIS A 356 19.24 -6.11 14.88
N SER A 357 18.47 -6.64 13.93
CA SER A 357 17.94 -8.01 13.97
C SER A 357 17.10 -8.31 15.23
N TYR A 358 16.76 -9.58 15.43
CA TYR A 358 15.91 -10.06 16.50
C TYR A 358 16.58 -10.02 17.87
N THR A 359 15.78 -9.84 18.92
CA THR A 359 16.26 -10.00 20.30
C THR A 359 16.58 -11.47 20.58
N ILE A 360 17.60 -11.71 21.40
CA ILE A 360 17.95 -13.07 21.87
C ILE A 360 16.77 -13.68 22.62
N ASP A 361 16.03 -12.86 23.37
CA ASP A 361 14.84 -13.28 24.13
C ASP A 361 13.73 -13.81 23.24
N ALA A 362 13.45 -13.16 22.11
CA ALA A 362 12.41 -13.61 21.17
C ALA A 362 12.78 -14.95 20.53
N LEU A 363 14.04 -15.10 20.07
CA LEU A 363 14.54 -16.36 19.49
C LEU A 363 14.55 -17.50 20.52
N LYS A 364 15.03 -17.22 21.73
CA LYS A 364 15.06 -18.19 22.83
C LYS A 364 13.65 -18.65 23.20
N GLY A 365 12.68 -17.73 23.27
CA GLY A 365 11.29 -18.06 23.58
C GLY A 365 10.71 -19.10 22.64
N GLN A 366 10.85 -18.88 21.33
CA GLN A 366 10.37 -19.82 20.30
C GLN A 366 11.14 -21.15 20.32
N ALA A 367 12.45 -21.13 20.56
CA ALA A 367 13.25 -22.35 20.62
C ALA A 367 12.85 -23.25 21.81
N VAL A 368 12.64 -22.67 22.99
CA VAL A 368 12.26 -23.44 24.19
C VAL A 368 10.86 -24.04 24.06
N THR A 369 9.90 -23.29 23.51
CA THR A 369 8.54 -23.82 23.28
C THR A 369 8.50 -24.88 22.20
N LYS A 370 9.31 -24.75 21.14
CA LYS A 370 9.47 -25.79 20.12
C LYS A 370 10.03 -27.08 20.73
N GLN A 371 11.10 -26.99 21.52
CA GLN A 371 11.68 -28.16 22.21
C GLN A 371 10.68 -28.84 23.16
N LEU A 372 9.87 -28.06 23.88
CA LEU A 372 8.81 -28.61 24.73
C LEU A 372 7.78 -29.38 23.88
N ARG A 373 7.34 -28.80 22.77
CA ARG A 373 6.39 -29.45 21.85
C ARG A 373 6.94 -30.75 21.29
N ASP A 374 8.18 -30.73 20.78
CA ASP A 374 8.82 -31.92 20.21
C ASP A 374 8.93 -33.04 21.26
N THR A 375 9.28 -32.68 22.50
CA THR A 375 9.33 -33.61 23.64
C THR A 375 7.95 -34.19 23.96
N VAL A 376 6.90 -33.36 23.99
CA VAL A 376 5.52 -33.81 24.24
C VAL A 376 5.02 -34.74 23.13
N THR A 377 5.34 -34.45 21.87
CA THR A 377 5.00 -35.31 20.73
C THR A 377 5.67 -36.68 20.84
N GLU A 378 6.95 -36.72 21.25
CA GLU A 378 7.66 -37.97 21.48
C GLU A 378 7.00 -38.80 22.61
N ILE A 379 6.67 -38.15 23.73
CA ILE A 379 5.96 -38.78 24.84
C ILE A 379 4.57 -39.27 24.41
N GLN A 380 3.84 -38.47 23.62
CA GLN A 380 2.52 -38.84 23.09
C GLN A 380 2.61 -40.10 22.20
N ASN A 381 3.63 -40.20 21.36
CA ASN A 381 3.84 -41.39 20.53
C ASN A 381 4.13 -42.63 21.39
N ARG A 382 4.93 -42.50 22.45
CA ARG A 382 5.21 -43.59 23.42
C ARG A 382 3.95 -44.01 24.19
N ILE A 383 3.16 -43.04 24.66
CA ILE A 383 1.88 -43.29 25.33
C ILE A 383 0.92 -44.00 24.37
N GLY A 384 0.82 -43.53 23.12
CA GLY A 384 -0.04 -44.13 22.09
C GLY A 384 0.32 -45.59 21.82
N ALA A 385 1.61 -45.92 21.74
CA ALA A 385 2.09 -47.29 21.58
C ALA A 385 1.74 -48.18 22.80
N ARG A 386 1.97 -47.69 24.03
CA ARG A 386 1.62 -48.41 25.27
C ARG A 386 0.10 -48.63 25.38
N LEU A 387 -0.69 -47.62 25.04
CA LEU A 387 -2.16 -47.71 25.04
C LEU A 387 -2.66 -48.72 24.01
N PHE A 388 -2.09 -48.73 22.81
CA PHE A 388 -2.43 -49.70 21.76
C PHE A 388 -2.10 -51.14 22.17
N GLU A 389 -0.91 -51.36 22.72
CA GLU A 389 -0.49 -52.67 23.27
C GLU A 389 -1.41 -53.15 24.39
N TYR A 390 -1.83 -52.24 25.26
CA TYR A 390 -2.77 -52.58 26.32
C TYR A 390 -4.15 -52.96 25.75
N ALA A 391 -4.66 -52.17 24.81
CA ALA A 391 -5.96 -52.39 24.18
C ALA A 391 -6.02 -53.72 23.41
N ILE A 392 -4.97 -54.09 22.67
CA ILE A 392 -4.95 -55.33 21.89
C ILE A 392 -4.79 -56.59 22.77
N ARG A 393 -4.17 -56.46 23.95
CA ARG A 393 -4.01 -57.56 24.91
C ARG A 393 -5.27 -57.82 25.73
N THR A 394 -6.22 -56.90 25.73
CA THR A 394 -7.42 -56.99 26.55
C THR A 394 -8.52 -57.79 25.82
N ASN A 395 -8.59 -59.10 26.08
CA ASN A 395 -9.66 -59.95 25.58
C ASN A 395 -10.91 -59.80 26.44
N GLY A 396 -11.82 -58.87 26.12
CA GLY A 396 -13.27 -58.82 26.44
C GLY A 396 -13.82 -59.06 27.86
N GLU A 397 -13.23 -59.94 28.67
CA GLU A 397 -13.68 -60.41 29.99
C GLU A 397 -13.13 -59.55 31.15
N HIS A 398 -12.02 -58.84 30.95
CA HIS A 398 -11.45 -57.90 31.92
C HIS A 398 -11.12 -56.55 31.27
N VAL A 399 -12.08 -55.63 31.24
CA VAL A 399 -11.88 -54.25 30.78
C VAL A 399 -11.23 -53.43 31.91
N ALA A 400 -9.96 -53.66 32.19
CA ALA A 400 -9.18 -52.72 32.99
C ALA A 400 -8.65 -51.64 32.02
N LEU A 401 -8.89 -50.37 32.29
CA LEU A 401 -8.23 -49.29 31.54
C LEU A 401 -6.83 -49.06 32.15
N PRO A 402 -5.80 -48.77 31.34
CA PRO A 402 -4.47 -48.49 31.87
C PRO A 402 -4.50 -47.26 32.77
N THR A 403 -3.74 -47.31 33.87
CA THR A 403 -3.63 -46.17 34.78
C THR A 403 -2.66 -45.12 34.22
N PRO A 404 -2.72 -43.85 34.66
CA PRO A 404 -1.79 -42.81 34.20
C PRO A 404 -0.31 -43.16 34.41
N ASP A 405 0.01 -43.94 35.45
CA ASP A 405 1.37 -44.38 35.74
C ASP A 405 1.85 -45.50 34.80
N ASP A 406 0.94 -46.31 34.25
CA ASP A 406 1.26 -47.31 33.23
C ASP A 406 1.59 -46.67 31.88
N LEU A 407 0.98 -45.50 31.62
CA LEU A 407 1.13 -44.77 30.36
C LEU A 407 2.35 -43.85 30.35
N LEU A 408 2.67 -43.19 31.47
CA LEU A 408 3.75 -42.21 31.57
C LEU A 408 4.92 -42.73 32.42
N SER A 409 6.04 -43.10 31.79
CA SER A 409 7.21 -43.65 32.50
C SER A 409 7.94 -42.57 33.31
N GLU A 410 8.74 -42.99 34.29
CA GLU A 410 9.58 -42.07 35.07
C GLU A 410 10.60 -41.32 34.20
N GLU A 411 11.11 -41.93 33.14
CA GLU A 411 11.97 -41.26 32.16
C GLU A 411 11.23 -40.12 31.43
N ASP A 412 9.98 -40.37 30.99
CA ASP A 412 9.13 -39.37 30.33
C ASP A 412 8.83 -38.22 31.31
N LYS A 413 8.55 -38.53 32.59
CA LYS A 413 8.35 -37.53 33.67
C LYS A 413 9.60 -36.67 33.89
N VAL A 414 10.80 -37.26 33.91
CA VAL A 414 12.07 -36.54 34.09
C VAL A 414 12.33 -35.61 32.90
N LEU A 415 12.14 -36.09 31.67
CA LEU A 415 12.34 -35.30 30.46
C LEU A 415 11.37 -34.10 30.41
N LEU A 416 10.09 -34.34 30.72
CA LEU A 416 9.08 -33.28 30.79
C LEU A 416 9.41 -32.25 31.87
N LYS A 417 9.78 -32.68 33.08
CA LYS A 417 10.22 -31.78 34.17
C LYS A 417 11.40 -30.92 33.73
N ARG A 418 12.41 -31.49 33.06
CA ARG A 418 13.58 -30.75 32.55
C ARG A 418 13.17 -29.65 31.57
N ARG A 419 12.20 -29.91 30.68
CA ARG A 419 11.67 -28.90 29.75
C ARG A 419 10.87 -27.82 30.47
N ILE A 420 10.06 -28.19 31.47
CA ILE A 420 9.31 -27.22 32.29
C ILE A 420 10.25 -26.27 33.04
N PHE A 421 11.35 -26.78 33.62
CA PHE A 421 12.34 -25.93 34.28
C PHE A 421 12.99 -24.91 33.33
N ALA A 422 13.17 -25.27 32.05
CA ALA A 422 13.71 -24.35 31.03
C ALA A 422 12.76 -23.21 30.64
N LEU A 423 11.45 -23.33 30.93
CA LEU A 423 10.45 -22.29 30.67
C LEU A 423 10.43 -21.18 31.73
N LYS A 424 11.18 -21.32 32.82
CA LYS A 424 11.19 -20.32 33.89
C LYS A 424 11.89 -19.04 33.40
N ARG A 425 11.19 -17.90 33.51
CA ARG A 425 11.65 -16.57 33.11
C ARG A 425 11.47 -15.60 34.28
N ASN A 426 12.49 -14.81 34.60
CA ASN A 426 12.43 -13.81 35.67
C ASN A 426 12.03 -12.41 35.16
N ALA A 427 12.28 -12.12 33.89
CA ALA A 427 11.92 -10.85 33.25
C ALA A 427 10.50 -10.91 32.65
N LEU A 428 9.81 -9.78 32.56
CA LEU A 428 8.54 -9.68 31.86
C LEU A 428 8.68 -10.01 30.36
N PRO A 429 7.60 -10.42 29.69
CA PRO A 429 7.57 -10.59 28.23
C PRO A 429 7.91 -9.26 27.53
N PRO A 430 8.84 -9.26 26.55
CA PRO A 430 9.29 -8.03 25.93
C PRO A 430 8.16 -7.39 25.10
N VAL A 431 8.16 -6.06 25.02
CA VAL A 431 7.20 -5.31 24.19
C VAL A 431 7.60 -5.26 22.73
N THR A 432 8.90 -5.42 22.41
CA THR A 432 9.42 -5.46 21.03
C THR A 432 10.09 -6.80 20.73
N THR A 433 10.04 -7.24 19.48
CA THR A 433 10.70 -8.48 19.01
C THR A 433 12.14 -8.27 18.54
N HIS A 434 12.53 -7.03 18.20
CA HIS A 434 13.83 -6.68 17.62
C HIS A 434 14.64 -5.75 18.51
N ASN A 435 15.96 -5.73 18.30
CA ASN A 435 16.82 -4.69 18.87
C ASN A 435 16.66 -3.42 18.03
N MET A 436 16.10 -2.35 18.59
CA MET A 436 15.96 -1.09 17.86
C MET A 436 17.31 -0.38 17.71
N ALA A 437 17.52 0.29 16.57
CA ALA A 437 18.73 1.10 16.38
C ALA A 437 18.76 2.32 17.32
N ASP A 438 17.61 2.96 17.54
CA ASP A 438 17.41 4.03 18.53
C ASP A 438 16.20 3.73 19.41
N ASP A 439 16.39 2.82 20.37
CA ASP A 439 15.35 2.37 21.31
C ASP A 439 14.83 3.50 22.22
N ALA A 440 15.68 4.47 22.57
CA ALA A 440 15.37 5.50 23.54
C ALA A 440 14.45 6.57 22.96
N ASN A 441 14.69 7.02 21.71
CA ASN A 441 13.90 8.06 21.06
C ASN A 441 12.80 7.52 20.15
N ASP A 442 12.67 6.20 20.01
CA ASP A 442 11.58 5.59 19.23
C ASP A 442 10.20 6.05 19.77
N PRO A 443 9.35 6.69 18.94
CA PRO A 443 8.07 7.23 19.40
C PRO A 443 7.08 6.17 19.91
N ILE A 444 7.06 4.98 19.29
CA ILE A 444 6.17 3.88 19.65
C ILE A 444 6.56 3.33 21.02
N LEU A 445 7.84 3.00 21.21
CA LEU A 445 8.35 2.49 22.48
C LEU A 445 8.27 3.53 23.59
N SER A 446 8.58 4.80 23.31
CA SER A 446 8.44 5.90 24.26
C SER A 446 7.00 6.05 24.74
N GLN A 447 6.02 5.94 23.83
CA GLN A 447 4.61 5.98 24.17
C GLN A 447 4.20 4.78 25.02
N ILE A 448 4.61 3.56 24.65
CA ILE A 448 4.34 2.33 25.42
C ILE A 448 4.89 2.45 26.86
N ARG A 449 6.11 2.98 27.01
CA ARG A 449 6.71 3.27 28.32
C ARG A 449 5.90 4.31 29.10
N ARG A 450 5.47 5.39 28.43
CA ARG A 450 4.66 6.47 29.03
C ARG A 450 3.33 5.95 29.58
N VAL A 451 2.64 5.08 28.83
CA VAL A 451 1.34 4.50 29.25
C VAL A 451 1.47 3.23 30.11
N GLN A 452 2.71 2.80 30.38
CA GLN A 452 3.05 1.66 31.25
C GLN A 452 2.46 0.30 30.83
N LEU A 453 2.34 0.04 29.52
CA LEU A 453 1.93 -1.27 29.00
C LEU A 453 3.14 -2.20 28.85
N PHE A 454 3.58 -2.79 29.97
CA PHE A 454 4.79 -3.63 30.04
C PHE A 454 4.53 -5.15 30.01
N ASN A 455 3.34 -5.56 29.56
CA ASN A 455 2.93 -6.97 29.54
C ASN A 455 2.96 -7.63 30.93
N SER A 456 2.61 -6.88 31.98
CA SER A 456 2.54 -7.43 33.34
C SER A 456 1.42 -8.47 33.44
N GLN A 457 1.50 -9.39 34.42
CA GLN A 457 0.45 -10.40 34.64
C GLN A 457 -0.94 -9.77 34.82
N SER A 458 -1.02 -8.66 35.56
CA SER A 458 -2.27 -7.93 35.78
C SER A 458 -2.85 -7.26 34.53
N ASP A 459 -2.06 -7.06 33.47
CA ASP A 459 -2.51 -6.39 32.25
C ASP A 459 -3.44 -7.30 31.43
N ARG A 460 -4.65 -6.81 31.13
CA ARG A 460 -5.61 -7.49 30.25
C ARG A 460 -5.30 -7.24 28.78
N VAL A 461 -4.57 -6.17 28.49
CA VAL A 461 -4.07 -5.84 27.15
C VAL A 461 -2.56 -6.00 27.15
N LYS A 462 -2.06 -6.86 26.26
CA LYS A 462 -0.63 -7.08 26.00
C LYS A 462 -0.25 -6.42 24.67
N VAL A 463 0.98 -5.95 24.54
CA VAL A 463 1.50 -5.26 23.35
C VAL A 463 2.70 -6.01 22.79
N VAL A 464 2.73 -6.18 21.47
CA VAL A 464 3.85 -6.74 20.71
C VAL A 464 4.14 -5.82 19.52
N PHE A 465 5.23 -5.07 19.60
CA PHE A 465 5.78 -4.30 18.51
C PHE A 465 6.72 -5.18 17.67
N HIS A 466 6.36 -5.36 16.40
CA HIS A 466 7.14 -6.06 15.40
C HIS A 466 7.63 -5.05 14.35
N PRO A 467 8.84 -4.48 14.53
CA PRO A 467 9.37 -3.40 13.70
C PRO A 467 9.96 -3.84 12.34
N ASP A 468 9.35 -4.82 11.69
CA ASP A 468 9.78 -5.33 10.38
C ASP A 468 8.55 -5.78 9.56
N PHE A 469 8.73 -6.05 8.28
CA PHE A 469 7.70 -6.67 7.46
C PHE A 469 7.54 -8.16 7.82
N LEU A 470 6.29 -8.62 7.79
CA LEU A 470 5.99 -10.03 7.96
C LEU A 470 6.40 -10.83 6.71
N ASN A 471 7.06 -11.96 6.95
CA ASN A 471 7.51 -12.89 5.93
C ASN A 471 7.43 -14.31 6.50
N SER A 472 6.94 -15.26 5.69
CA SER A 472 6.91 -16.69 6.02
C SER A 472 8.28 -17.27 6.42
N ASN A 473 9.38 -16.69 5.95
CA ASN A 473 10.74 -17.08 6.30
C ASN A 473 11.21 -16.57 7.68
N ASN A 474 10.43 -15.72 8.36
CA ASN A 474 10.83 -15.18 9.66
C ASN A 474 10.88 -16.26 10.73
N PRO A 475 11.97 -16.37 11.53
CA PRO A 475 12.16 -17.46 12.49
C PRO A 475 11.23 -17.39 13.71
N ILE A 476 10.64 -16.22 13.97
CA ILE A 476 9.81 -15.98 15.15
C ILE A 476 8.32 -16.03 14.81
N LEU A 477 7.92 -15.36 13.74
CA LEU A 477 6.54 -15.33 13.25
C LEU A 477 6.58 -15.63 11.75
N GLY A 478 6.70 -16.92 11.42
CA GLY A 478 6.78 -17.42 10.04
C GLY A 478 5.44 -17.40 9.33
N MET A 479 4.95 -16.20 9.03
CA MET A 479 3.69 -15.96 8.34
C MET A 479 3.86 -14.77 7.40
N ASP A 480 3.21 -14.85 6.24
CA ASP A 480 3.07 -13.68 5.37
C ASP A 480 2.01 -12.72 5.94
N TYR A 481 2.05 -11.46 5.52
CA TYR A 481 1.14 -10.43 6.02
C TYR A 481 -0.34 -10.82 5.87
N GLU A 482 -0.75 -11.38 4.73
CA GLU A 482 -2.15 -11.77 4.53
C GLU A 482 -2.59 -12.91 5.44
N GLU A 483 -1.71 -13.89 5.69
CA GLU A 483 -2.00 -14.97 6.64
C GLU A 483 -2.17 -14.38 8.05
N PHE A 484 -1.32 -13.43 8.44
CA PHE A 484 -1.39 -12.79 9.75
C PHE A 484 -2.70 -12.00 9.92
N VAL A 485 -3.09 -11.21 8.92
CA VAL A 485 -4.37 -10.47 8.93
C VAL A 485 -5.53 -11.43 9.12
N ARG A 486 -5.59 -12.53 8.34
CA ARG A 486 -6.63 -13.55 8.46
C ARG A 486 -6.68 -14.20 9.85
N GLY A 487 -5.53 -14.37 10.51
CA GLY A 487 -5.45 -14.92 11.86
C GLY A 487 -5.89 -13.96 12.97
N CYS A 488 -5.90 -12.66 12.70
CA CYS A 488 -6.33 -11.63 13.63
C CYS A 488 -7.85 -11.57 13.80
N HIS A 489 -8.31 -10.83 14.81
CA HIS A 489 -9.75 -10.65 15.08
C HIS A 489 -10.26 -9.25 14.69
N LEU A 490 -9.40 -8.23 14.78
CA LEU A 490 -9.77 -6.84 14.50
C LEU A 490 -8.54 -6.06 14.02
N GLY A 491 -8.63 -5.42 12.86
CA GLY A 491 -7.68 -4.41 12.42
C GLY A 491 -8.02 -3.04 13.02
N VAL A 492 -7.04 -2.27 13.47
CA VAL A 492 -7.25 -0.96 14.09
C VAL A 492 -6.35 0.08 13.43
N PHE A 493 -6.95 0.92 12.60
CA PHE A 493 -6.28 1.90 11.74
C PHE A 493 -6.86 3.31 11.99
N PRO A 494 -6.58 3.91 13.16
CA PRO A 494 -7.17 5.17 13.56
C PRO A 494 -6.45 6.37 12.89
N SER A 495 -6.26 6.31 11.58
CA SER A 495 -5.44 7.25 10.80
C SER A 495 -5.91 8.70 10.90
N TYR A 496 -4.95 9.63 10.97
CA TYR A 496 -5.19 11.07 10.84
C TYR A 496 -5.07 11.53 9.40
N TYR A 497 -4.05 11.07 8.66
CA TYR A 497 -3.86 11.39 7.25
C TYR A 497 -3.70 10.10 6.45
N GLU A 498 -4.76 9.72 5.75
CA GLU A 498 -4.78 8.51 4.93
C GLU A 498 -5.66 8.72 3.69
N PRO A 499 -5.06 9.09 2.54
CA PRO A 499 -5.82 9.46 1.36
C PRO A 499 -6.78 8.39 0.84
N TRP A 500 -6.42 7.11 1.02
CA TRP A 500 -7.29 5.97 0.75
C TRP A 500 -7.38 5.04 1.97
N GLY A 501 -6.42 4.14 2.14
CA GLY A 501 -6.43 3.15 3.23
C GLY A 501 -6.57 1.73 2.73
N TYR A 502 -5.48 1.18 2.16
CA TYR A 502 -5.45 -0.22 1.72
C TYR A 502 -5.58 -1.20 2.86
N THR A 503 -4.94 -0.93 4.00
CA THR A 503 -4.91 -1.85 5.14
C THR A 503 -6.33 -2.19 5.65
N PRO A 504 -7.26 -1.23 5.88
CA PRO A 504 -8.64 -1.57 6.21
C PRO A 504 -9.43 -2.18 5.04
N ALA A 505 -9.13 -1.81 3.77
CA ALA A 505 -9.77 -2.43 2.60
C ALA A 505 -9.39 -3.91 2.46
N GLU A 506 -8.10 -4.24 2.58
CA GLU A 506 -7.56 -5.60 2.61
C GLU A 506 -8.17 -6.42 3.75
N CYS A 507 -8.30 -5.84 4.95
CA CYS A 507 -8.99 -6.49 6.07
C CYS A 507 -10.42 -6.88 5.69
N THR A 508 -11.15 -5.97 5.04
CA THR A 508 -12.54 -6.19 4.61
C THR A 508 -12.61 -7.32 3.57
N VAL A 509 -11.72 -7.32 2.58
CA VAL A 509 -11.60 -8.39 1.58
C VAL A 509 -11.27 -9.74 2.22
N MET A 510 -10.50 -9.76 3.30
CA MET A 510 -10.17 -10.98 4.05
C MET A 510 -11.23 -11.38 5.10
N GLY A 511 -12.36 -10.66 5.18
CA GLY A 511 -13.44 -10.95 6.14
C GLY A 511 -13.09 -10.60 7.59
N ILE A 512 -12.13 -9.68 7.80
CA ILE A 512 -11.68 -9.24 9.13
C ILE A 512 -12.24 -7.85 9.43
N PRO A 513 -13.02 -7.68 10.51
CA PRO A 513 -13.51 -6.37 10.93
C PRO A 513 -12.37 -5.38 11.13
N SER A 514 -12.63 -4.11 10.82
CA SER A 514 -11.62 -3.05 10.96
C SER A 514 -12.21 -1.81 11.62
N ILE A 515 -11.36 -1.10 12.37
CA ILE A 515 -11.63 0.25 12.84
C ILE A 515 -10.86 1.22 11.95
N THR A 516 -11.53 2.22 11.40
CA THR A 516 -10.97 3.31 10.58
C THR A 516 -11.48 4.66 11.10
N THR A 517 -11.24 5.74 10.36
CA THR A 517 -11.63 7.10 10.73
C THR A 517 -12.39 7.79 9.59
N ASN A 518 -13.19 8.80 9.91
CA ASN A 518 -13.82 9.68 8.93
C ASN A 518 -12.84 10.69 8.28
N LEU A 519 -11.54 10.54 8.51
CA LEU A 519 -10.45 11.24 7.81
C LEU A 519 -9.66 10.31 6.88
N SER A 520 -9.93 9.00 6.93
CA SER A 520 -9.39 8.02 5.99
C SER A 520 -10.29 7.92 4.77
N GLY A 521 -9.72 7.89 3.57
CA GLY A 521 -10.50 7.80 2.32
C GLY A 521 -11.43 6.58 2.28
N PHE A 522 -10.98 5.44 2.79
CA PHE A 522 -11.75 4.21 2.95
C PHE A 522 -12.90 4.40 3.94
N GLY A 523 -12.65 5.08 5.06
CA GLY A 523 -13.69 5.37 6.05
C GLY A 523 -14.79 6.26 5.47
N CYS A 524 -14.44 7.33 4.76
CA CYS A 524 -15.42 8.16 4.05
C CYS A 524 -16.22 7.34 3.03
N PHE A 525 -15.53 6.56 2.19
CA PHE A 525 -16.18 5.72 1.18
C PHE A 525 -17.19 4.73 1.79
N MET A 526 -16.83 4.06 2.88
CA MET A 526 -17.72 3.10 3.55
C MET A 526 -18.89 3.80 4.27
N GLN A 527 -18.67 5.01 4.79
CA GLN A 527 -19.71 5.80 5.44
C GLN A 527 -20.78 6.26 4.45
N ASP A 528 -20.38 6.59 3.22
CA ASP A 528 -21.32 7.02 2.18
C ASP A 528 -22.14 5.84 1.63
N LEU A 529 -21.52 4.66 1.55
CA LEU A 529 -22.11 3.46 0.97
C LEU A 529 -23.03 2.67 1.93
N ILE A 530 -22.76 2.70 3.24
CA ILE A 530 -23.41 1.85 4.23
C ILE A 530 -24.07 2.70 5.32
N GLU A 531 -25.36 2.45 5.60
CA GLU A 531 -26.10 3.19 6.64
C GLU A 531 -25.57 2.94 8.07
N ARG A 532 -25.25 1.67 8.39
CA ARG A 532 -24.74 1.25 9.70
C ARG A 532 -23.44 0.47 9.56
N PRO A 533 -22.30 1.14 9.31
CA PRO A 533 -21.01 0.48 9.08
C PRO A 533 -20.59 -0.47 10.22
N GLN A 534 -20.90 -0.10 11.47
CA GLN A 534 -20.52 -0.86 12.67
C GLN A 534 -21.14 -2.26 12.73
N ASP A 535 -22.39 -2.40 12.25
CA ASP A 535 -23.10 -3.69 12.22
C ASP A 535 -22.55 -4.65 11.16
N GLU A 536 -21.96 -4.08 10.10
CA GLU A 536 -21.26 -4.78 9.02
C GLU A 536 -19.76 -4.99 9.33
N GLY A 537 -19.27 -4.52 10.49
CA GLY A 537 -17.90 -4.73 10.96
C GLY A 537 -16.87 -3.69 10.50
N CYS A 538 -17.33 -2.56 9.95
CA CYS A 538 -16.52 -1.36 9.72
C CYS A 538 -16.83 -0.32 10.81
N TYR A 539 -15.93 -0.16 11.77
CA TYR A 539 -16.09 0.83 12.84
C TYR A 539 -15.41 2.14 12.43
N ILE A 540 -16.15 3.25 12.41
CA ILE A 540 -15.63 4.54 11.96
C ILE A 540 -15.56 5.48 13.16
N VAL A 541 -14.33 5.82 13.57
CA VAL A 541 -14.08 6.80 14.63
C VAL A 541 -14.17 8.21 14.04
N ASP A 542 -14.92 9.08 14.71
CA ASP A 542 -14.93 10.49 14.37
C ASP A 542 -13.66 11.18 14.89
N ARG A 543 -12.81 11.61 13.96
CA ARG A 543 -11.61 12.42 14.21
C ARG A 543 -11.70 13.82 13.58
N ARG A 544 -12.81 14.15 12.92
CA ARG A 544 -13.00 15.42 12.22
C ARG A 544 -13.79 16.41 13.06
N SER A 545 -14.88 15.97 13.69
CA SER A 545 -15.77 16.86 14.46
C SER A 545 -15.52 16.84 15.97
N GLN A 546 -14.69 15.89 16.44
CA GLN A 546 -14.44 15.64 17.86
C GLN A 546 -13.03 16.06 18.28
N SER A 547 -12.86 16.31 19.58
CA SER A 547 -11.54 16.52 20.17
C SER A 547 -10.71 15.24 20.15
N VAL A 548 -9.39 15.38 20.24
CA VAL A 548 -8.48 14.20 20.26
C VAL A 548 -8.83 13.26 21.43
N ASP A 549 -9.17 13.79 22.60
CA ASP A 549 -9.51 12.95 23.77
C ASP A 549 -10.83 12.18 23.56
N ASP A 550 -11.83 12.84 22.96
CA ASP A 550 -13.10 12.22 22.64
C ASP A 550 -12.93 11.13 21.57
N SER A 551 -12.11 11.39 20.54
CA SER A 551 -11.77 10.37 19.52
C SER A 551 -11.05 9.17 20.14
N VAL A 552 -10.15 9.38 21.11
CA VAL A 552 -9.46 8.30 21.85
C VAL A 552 -10.48 7.49 22.66
N ASN A 553 -11.41 8.14 23.34
CA ASN A 553 -12.48 7.47 24.09
C ASN A 553 -13.40 6.68 23.17
N HIS A 554 -13.80 7.26 22.04
CA HIS A 554 -14.64 6.61 21.04
C HIS A 554 -13.95 5.37 20.43
N LEU A 555 -12.65 5.46 20.13
CA LEU A 555 -11.85 4.30 19.71
C LEU A 555 -11.82 3.21 20.80
N THR A 556 -11.62 3.60 22.06
CA THR A 556 -11.67 2.66 23.20
C THR A 556 -13.05 2.02 23.35
N ASP A 557 -14.14 2.75 23.12
CA ASP A 557 -15.52 2.24 23.19
C ASP A 557 -15.75 1.15 22.13
N HIS A 558 -15.31 1.37 20.90
CA HIS A 558 -15.39 0.36 19.83
C HIS A 558 -14.59 -0.91 20.17
N MET A 559 -13.35 -0.77 20.65
CA MET A 559 -12.53 -1.91 21.05
C MET A 559 -13.15 -2.66 22.24
N PHE A 560 -13.67 -1.94 23.24
CA PHE A 560 -14.32 -2.54 24.41
C PHE A 560 -15.59 -3.28 24.02
N SER A 561 -16.46 -2.67 23.19
CA SER A 561 -17.66 -3.30 22.65
C SER A 561 -17.32 -4.59 21.90
N PHE A 562 -16.28 -4.58 21.07
CA PHE A 562 -15.82 -5.78 20.36
C PHE A 562 -15.35 -6.89 21.33
N CYS A 563 -14.66 -6.54 22.41
CA CYS A 563 -14.22 -7.50 23.43
C CYS A 563 -15.39 -8.19 24.15
N THR A 564 -16.55 -7.53 24.27
CA THR A 564 -17.74 -8.13 24.89
C THR A 564 -18.50 -9.11 24.00
N LYS A 565 -18.20 -9.15 22.69
CA LYS A 565 -18.88 -10.06 21.76
C LYS A 565 -18.52 -11.52 22.04
N THR A 566 -19.49 -12.41 21.92
CA THR A 566 -19.28 -13.87 21.97
C THR A 566 -18.60 -14.40 20.70
N ARG A 567 -18.04 -15.61 20.75
CA ARG A 567 -17.42 -16.27 19.58
C ARG A 567 -18.39 -16.34 18.38
N ARG A 568 -19.67 -16.66 18.63
CA ARG A 568 -20.72 -16.72 17.60
C ARG A 568 -21.00 -15.36 16.97
N GLN A 569 -21.10 -14.31 17.78
CA GLN A 569 -21.28 -12.94 17.27
C GLN A 569 -20.09 -12.50 16.41
N ARG A 570 -18.85 -12.85 16.80
CA ARG A 570 -17.65 -12.54 16.00
C ARG A 570 -17.63 -13.30 14.66
N ILE A 571 -17.99 -14.58 14.64
CA ILE A 571 -18.12 -15.36 13.39
C ILE A 571 -19.16 -14.71 12.47
N ASN A 572 -20.34 -14.39 13.00
CA ASN A 572 -21.40 -13.74 12.22
C ASN A 572 -20.95 -12.37 11.67
N GLN A 573 -20.20 -11.59 12.45
CA GLN A 573 -19.67 -10.30 11.99
C GLN A 573 -18.65 -10.48 10.87
N ARG A 574 -17.75 -11.46 10.96
CA ARG A 574 -16.81 -11.76 9.85
C ARG A 574 -17.52 -12.14 8.56
N ASN A 575 -18.57 -12.96 8.65
CA ASN A 575 -19.40 -13.32 7.49
C ASN A 575 -20.10 -12.11 6.86
N ARG A 576 -20.36 -11.05 7.64
CA ARG A 576 -20.92 -9.80 7.11
C ARG A 576 -19.86 -8.95 6.42
N VAL A 577 -18.70 -8.80 7.05
CA VAL A 577 -17.54 -8.09 6.48
C VAL A 577 -17.16 -8.67 5.13
N GLU A 578 -17.09 -10.00 5.02
CA GLU A 578 -16.71 -10.67 3.77
C GLU A 578 -17.69 -10.39 2.61
N ARG A 579 -18.99 -10.23 2.90
CA ARG A 579 -20.02 -9.86 1.89
C ARG A 579 -19.82 -8.47 1.31
N LEU A 580 -19.09 -7.59 2.00
CA LEU A 580 -18.75 -6.26 1.50
C LEU A 580 -17.58 -6.30 0.50
N SER A 581 -16.82 -7.40 0.45
CA SER A 581 -15.65 -7.51 -0.43
C SER A 581 -15.92 -7.19 -1.90
N PRO A 582 -17.06 -7.57 -2.53
CA PRO A 582 -17.30 -7.24 -3.94
C PRO A 582 -17.43 -5.74 -4.20
N LEU A 583 -17.82 -4.93 -3.20
CA LEU A 583 -17.93 -3.47 -3.33
C LEU A 583 -16.56 -2.82 -3.53
N LEU A 584 -15.49 -3.47 -3.06
CA LEU A 584 -14.11 -3.02 -3.17
C LEU A 584 -13.39 -3.61 -4.39
N ASP A 585 -14.10 -4.40 -5.22
CA ASP A 585 -13.51 -5.04 -6.40
C ASP A 585 -13.34 -4.05 -7.56
N TRP A 586 -12.25 -4.17 -8.31
CA TRP A 586 -11.99 -3.35 -9.49
C TRP A 586 -13.07 -3.45 -10.57
N LYS A 587 -13.87 -4.52 -10.62
CA LYS A 587 -15.01 -4.60 -11.54
C LYS A 587 -16.06 -3.52 -11.27
N ASN A 588 -16.24 -3.12 -10.01
CA ASN A 588 -17.16 -2.06 -9.63
C ASN A 588 -16.45 -0.70 -9.65
N LEU A 589 -15.28 -0.61 -9.01
CA LEU A 589 -14.56 0.66 -8.86
C LEU A 589 -13.87 1.13 -10.16
N GLY A 590 -13.59 0.21 -11.09
CA GLY A 590 -13.03 0.53 -12.41
C GLY A 590 -13.98 1.34 -13.30
N ILE A 591 -15.29 1.33 -13.01
CA ILE A 591 -16.29 2.14 -13.71
C ILE A 591 -15.98 3.63 -13.56
N GLU A 592 -15.53 4.07 -12.37
CA GLU A 592 -15.16 5.47 -12.14
C GLU A 592 -13.99 5.92 -13.02
N TYR A 593 -13.02 5.03 -13.27
CA TYR A 593 -11.94 5.29 -14.22
C TYR A 593 -12.46 5.41 -15.66
N SER A 594 -13.44 4.59 -16.05
CA SER A 594 -14.08 4.71 -17.38
C SER A 594 -14.82 6.05 -17.50
N LYS A 595 -15.59 6.47 -16.48
CA LYS A 595 -16.27 7.78 -16.43
C LYS A 595 -15.29 8.95 -16.58
N ALA A 596 -14.16 8.94 -15.85
CA ALA A 596 -13.15 9.99 -15.95
C ALA A 596 -12.54 10.10 -17.36
N ARG A 597 -12.28 8.95 -18.01
CA ARG A 597 -11.75 8.90 -19.39
C ARG A 597 -12.78 9.36 -20.41
N GLN A 598 -14.05 8.97 -20.25
CA GLN A 598 -15.14 9.46 -21.09
C GLN A 598 -15.36 10.97 -20.96
N LEU A 599 -15.27 11.52 -19.75
CA LEU A 599 -15.35 12.96 -19.53
C LEU A 599 -14.20 13.71 -20.22
N ALA A 600 -12.99 13.16 -20.19
CA ALA A 600 -11.84 13.74 -20.88
C ALA A 600 -12.06 13.78 -22.40
N LEU A 601 -12.56 12.68 -22.99
CA LEU A 601 -12.92 12.61 -24.41
C LEU A 601 -14.04 13.59 -24.77
N ARG A 602 -15.08 13.70 -23.93
CA ARG A 602 -16.18 14.66 -24.13
C ARG A 602 -15.68 16.12 -24.13
N ARG A 603 -14.74 16.46 -23.24
CA ARG A 603 -14.19 17.82 -23.15
C ARG A 603 -13.29 18.18 -24.32
N ALA A 604 -12.48 17.23 -24.80
CA ALA A 604 -11.52 17.48 -25.87
C ALA A 604 -12.11 17.34 -27.29
N TYR A 605 -13.04 16.40 -27.49
CA TYR A 605 -13.64 16.08 -28.79
C TYR A 605 -15.17 16.13 -28.74
N PRO A 606 -15.80 17.26 -28.37
CA PRO A 606 -17.25 17.34 -28.20
C PRO A 606 -18.01 16.98 -29.49
N GLU A 607 -17.57 17.46 -30.65
CA GLU A 607 -18.22 17.18 -31.94
C GLU A 607 -18.16 15.69 -32.32
N SER A 608 -17.03 15.03 -32.09
CA SER A 608 -16.89 13.58 -32.34
C SER A 608 -17.61 12.74 -31.28
N PHE A 609 -17.80 13.27 -30.08
CA PHE A 609 -18.46 12.56 -28.98
C PHE A 609 -19.98 12.49 -29.15
N TYR A 610 -20.61 13.61 -29.54
CA TYR A 610 -22.07 13.68 -29.76
C TYR A 610 -22.51 13.30 -31.18
N GLY A 611 -21.60 13.29 -32.15
CA GLY A 611 -21.92 13.07 -33.56
C GLY A 611 -22.69 14.26 -34.18
N GLU A 612 -23.12 14.11 -35.44
CA GLU A 612 -23.88 15.15 -36.17
C GLU A 612 -25.34 15.30 -35.69
N SER A 613 -25.86 14.34 -34.91
CA SER A 613 -27.23 14.33 -34.40
C SER A 613 -27.43 15.09 -33.08
N GLY A 614 -26.36 15.58 -32.44
CA GLY A 614 -26.44 16.27 -31.13
C GLY A 614 -26.84 15.37 -29.95
N TYR A 615 -27.16 14.10 -30.22
CA TYR A 615 -27.47 13.06 -29.25
C TYR A 615 -26.36 12.00 -29.32
N ALA A 616 -25.71 11.75 -28.18
CA ALA A 616 -24.82 10.60 -28.04
C ALA A 616 -25.63 9.34 -28.38
N GLY A 617 -25.15 8.54 -29.33
CA GLY A 617 -25.83 7.33 -29.82
C GLY A 617 -25.89 6.21 -28.79
N TYR A 618 -26.66 6.42 -27.73
CA TYR A 618 -27.16 5.41 -26.81
C TYR A 618 -28.64 5.20 -27.16
N GLU A 619 -29.02 3.94 -27.37
CA GLU A 619 -30.42 3.55 -27.53
C GLU A 619 -31.24 4.08 -26.35
N GLU A 620 -32.40 4.68 -26.67
CA GLU A 620 -33.36 5.23 -25.72
C GLU A 620 -33.72 4.20 -24.63
N GLY A 621 -33.27 4.47 -23.42
CA GLY A 621 -33.71 3.82 -22.19
C GLY A 621 -33.81 4.88 -21.10
N GLU A 622 -34.99 5.48 -21.01
CA GLU A 622 -35.55 6.33 -19.93
C GLU A 622 -34.65 7.48 -19.40
N GLY A 623 -35.05 8.71 -19.75
CA GLY A 623 -34.35 9.94 -19.41
C GLY A 623 -34.54 10.40 -17.97
N GLU A 624 -33.45 10.92 -17.42
CA GLU A 624 -33.43 12.07 -16.52
C GLU A 624 -32.29 12.99 -16.97
N ASP A 625 -32.53 14.30 -16.90
CA ASP A 625 -31.64 15.36 -17.34
C ASP A 625 -30.25 15.26 -16.68
N VAL A 626 -29.25 14.83 -17.46
CA VAL A 626 -27.85 14.78 -17.03
C VAL A 626 -27.24 16.18 -17.16
N ASP A 627 -27.56 17.04 -16.20
CA ASP A 627 -26.72 18.20 -15.91
C ASP A 627 -25.32 17.71 -15.50
N GLY A 628 -24.27 18.44 -15.90
CA GLY A 628 -22.88 18.00 -16.00
C GLY A 628 -22.13 17.72 -14.68
N GLY A 629 -22.78 17.13 -13.67
CA GLY A 629 -22.17 16.67 -12.43
C GLY A 629 -22.03 15.15 -12.37
N PHE A 630 -20.94 14.66 -11.77
CA PHE A 630 -20.89 13.31 -11.24
C PHE A 630 -21.94 13.17 -10.12
N GLY A 631 -23.17 12.77 -10.47
CA GLY A 631 -24.20 12.27 -9.53
C GLY A 631 -24.83 11.02 -10.14
N PHE A 632 -25.15 9.94 -9.44
CA PHE A 632 -25.30 9.69 -8.01
C PHE A 632 -24.53 8.45 -7.57
N GLY A 633 -24.18 8.41 -6.28
CA GLY A 633 -23.57 7.27 -5.61
C GLY A 633 -24.47 6.04 -5.64
N MET A 634 -23.84 4.87 -5.48
CA MET A 634 -24.52 3.59 -5.27
C MET A 634 -25.54 3.76 -4.12
N GLU A 635 -26.81 3.41 -4.35
CA GLU A 635 -27.87 3.55 -3.33
C GLU A 635 -27.44 2.89 -2.02
N ARG A 636 -27.71 3.57 -0.89
CA ARG A 636 -27.37 3.08 0.45
C ARG A 636 -27.99 1.70 0.66
N MET A 637 -27.15 0.72 0.96
CA MET A 637 -27.63 -0.64 1.14
C MET A 637 -28.33 -0.77 2.49
N GLY A 638 -29.64 -1.05 2.48
CA GLY A 638 -30.39 -1.38 3.68
C GLY A 638 -29.92 -2.70 4.31
N PRO A 639 -30.20 -2.94 5.61
CA PRO A 639 -29.80 -4.17 6.30
C PRO A 639 -30.48 -5.39 5.66
N GLN A 640 -29.73 -6.20 4.91
CA GLN A 640 -30.26 -7.42 4.31
C GLN A 640 -30.62 -8.45 5.40
N SER A 641 -31.91 -8.81 5.48
CA SER A 641 -32.41 -9.85 6.39
C SER A 641 -31.80 -11.21 6.06
N VAL A 642 -31.22 -11.86 7.07
CA VAL A 642 -30.62 -13.19 6.92
C VAL A 642 -31.72 -14.25 6.78
N PRO A 643 -31.66 -15.21 5.84
CA PRO A 643 -32.42 -16.45 5.97
C PRO A 643 -31.91 -17.22 7.19
N ALA A 644 -32.82 -17.78 7.98
CA ALA A 644 -32.48 -18.51 9.20
C ALA A 644 -31.46 -19.62 8.88
N SER A 645 -30.36 -19.69 9.64
CA SER A 645 -29.41 -20.80 9.54
C SER A 645 -30.14 -22.13 9.69
N PRO A 646 -29.78 -23.19 8.93
CA PRO A 646 -30.39 -24.50 9.09
C PRO A 646 -30.29 -24.93 10.55
N ARG A 647 -31.45 -25.07 11.21
CA ARG A 647 -31.51 -25.66 12.54
C ARG A 647 -31.23 -27.15 12.38
N TYR A 648 -30.03 -27.60 12.73
CA TYR A 648 -29.83 -29.00 13.07
C TYR A 648 -30.69 -29.30 14.31
N LYS A 649 -31.90 -29.81 14.08
CA LYS A 649 -32.71 -30.41 15.14
C LYS A 649 -32.06 -31.75 15.49
N MET A 650 -31.35 -31.76 16.60
CA MET A 650 -30.92 -32.97 17.28
C MET A 650 -32.16 -33.62 17.90
N SER A 651 -32.83 -34.49 17.15
CA SER A 651 -33.80 -35.47 17.66
C SER A 651 -34.14 -36.45 16.54
N GLY A 652 -33.63 -37.68 16.62
CA GLY A 652 -34.04 -38.78 15.74
C GLY A 652 -32.87 -39.67 15.36
N ILE A 653 -32.95 -40.93 15.79
CA ILE A 653 -32.00 -42.02 15.53
C ILE A 653 -31.71 -42.13 14.02
N ALA A 654 -30.42 -42.15 13.67
CA ALA A 654 -29.95 -42.33 12.30
C ALA A 654 -30.07 -43.80 11.88
N THR A 655 -30.76 -44.06 10.76
CA THR A 655 -30.61 -45.28 9.96
C THR A 655 -29.83 -44.96 8.68
N PRO A 656 -28.79 -45.73 8.31
CA PRO A 656 -27.97 -45.44 7.13
C PRO A 656 -28.72 -45.75 5.82
N GLY A 657 -29.07 -44.73 5.05
CA GLY A 657 -29.75 -44.92 3.75
C GLY A 657 -30.05 -43.67 2.92
N ASP A 658 -30.34 -42.52 3.54
CA ASP A 658 -30.83 -41.33 2.82
C ASP A 658 -29.74 -40.28 2.51
N ILE A 659 -28.63 -40.70 1.91
CA ILE A 659 -27.68 -39.78 1.26
C ILE A 659 -27.95 -39.82 -0.24
N GLY A 660 -28.83 -38.93 -0.70
CA GLY A 660 -29.02 -38.70 -2.12
C GLY A 660 -30.36 -38.09 -2.45
N THR A 661 -30.42 -36.75 -2.47
CA THR A 661 -31.24 -35.89 -3.37
C THR A 661 -31.28 -34.47 -2.80
N LEU A 662 -30.26 -33.66 -3.11
CA LEU A 662 -30.21 -32.21 -2.82
C LEU A 662 -30.30 -31.38 -4.11
N THR A 663 -30.88 -31.95 -5.16
CA THR A 663 -31.02 -31.33 -6.49
C THR A 663 -32.44 -30.91 -6.85
N GLU A 664 -33.47 -31.28 -6.05
CA GLU A 664 -34.87 -30.98 -6.38
C GLU A 664 -35.47 -29.76 -5.68
N GLU A 665 -34.85 -29.23 -4.62
CA GLU A 665 -35.39 -28.04 -3.90
C GLU A 665 -34.91 -26.69 -4.44
N MET A 666 -34.02 -26.65 -5.46
CA MET A 666 -33.56 -25.39 -6.09
C MET A 666 -34.38 -24.93 -7.31
N GLN A 667 -35.46 -25.64 -7.68
CA GLN A 667 -36.26 -25.32 -8.87
C GLN A 667 -37.57 -24.54 -8.61
N VAL A 668 -37.83 -24.04 -7.39
CA VAL A 668 -39.09 -23.31 -7.08
C VAL A 668 -38.84 -21.95 -6.41
N LEU A 669 -38.00 -21.11 -7.01
CA LEU A 669 -38.00 -19.67 -6.73
C LEU A 669 -38.16 -18.91 -8.05
N GLY A 670 -39.44 -18.68 -8.38
CA GLY A 670 -39.87 -17.95 -9.56
C GLY A 670 -39.55 -16.46 -9.46
N THR A 671 -39.08 -15.94 -10.58
CA THR A 671 -38.98 -14.53 -10.94
C THR A 671 -40.37 -13.92 -11.08
N SER A 672 -40.81 -13.05 -10.17
CA SER A 672 -41.80 -11.99 -10.43
C SER A 672 -42.19 -11.27 -9.14
N ASP A 673 -41.41 -10.26 -8.74
CA ASP A 673 -41.88 -9.21 -7.83
C ASP A 673 -41.24 -7.88 -8.25
N TYR A 674 -41.62 -7.44 -9.46
CA TYR A 674 -41.37 -6.10 -9.99
C TYR A 674 -42.73 -5.53 -10.36
N ARG A 675 -43.33 -4.74 -9.47
CA ARG A 675 -44.42 -3.79 -9.76
C ARG A 675 -44.59 -2.83 -8.58
N GLY A 676 -44.18 -1.58 -8.83
CA GLY A 676 -44.28 -0.47 -7.90
C GLY A 676 -45.72 -0.08 -7.56
N ILE A 677 -45.88 0.45 -6.35
CA ILE A 677 -47.09 1.09 -5.85
C ILE A 677 -46.90 2.61 -6.02
N PRO A 678 -47.87 3.35 -6.59
CA PRO A 678 -47.75 4.78 -6.82
C PRO A 678 -48.03 5.58 -5.54
N TRP A 679 -47.28 6.67 -5.32
CA TRP A 679 -47.59 7.71 -4.34
C TRP A 679 -47.78 9.08 -5.04
N PRO A 680 -48.58 9.99 -4.44
CA PRO A 680 -49.25 11.07 -5.14
C PRO A 680 -48.44 12.37 -5.19
N VAL A 681 -48.82 13.18 -6.18
CA VAL A 681 -48.29 14.50 -6.56
C VAL A 681 -48.84 15.62 -5.66
N SER A 682 -48.07 16.72 -5.58
CA SER A 682 -48.32 18.09 -5.03
C SER A 682 -47.58 18.38 -3.71
N ALA A 683 -46.96 19.54 -3.46
CA ALA A 683 -46.75 20.78 -4.21
C ALA A 683 -45.62 21.60 -3.52
N GLU A 684 -44.89 22.36 -4.34
CA GLU A 684 -44.36 23.75 -4.16
C GLU A 684 -43.53 24.19 -2.93
N GLU A 685 -42.68 25.21 -3.21
CA GLU A 685 -41.80 26.06 -2.37
C GLU A 685 -40.30 25.66 -2.37
N GLU A 686 -39.31 26.51 -2.65
CA GLU A 686 -39.19 27.88 -3.18
C GLU A 686 -37.69 28.06 -3.56
N ASP A 687 -37.41 28.71 -4.69
CA ASP A 687 -36.06 29.05 -5.18
C ASP A 687 -35.49 30.30 -4.49
N GLU A 688 -34.29 30.23 -3.88
CA GLU A 688 -33.47 31.41 -3.56
C GLU A 688 -32.03 31.26 -4.10
N GLY A 689 -31.81 31.75 -5.32
CA GLY A 689 -30.49 31.95 -5.90
C GLY A 689 -29.91 33.32 -5.54
N TYR A 690 -28.77 33.35 -4.86
CA TYR A 690 -27.99 34.59 -4.62
C TYR A 690 -26.93 34.79 -5.72
N PRO A 691 -26.90 35.94 -6.43
CA PRO A 691 -25.87 36.24 -7.41
C PRO A 691 -24.72 37.05 -6.77
N PHE A 692 -23.48 36.56 -6.88
CA PHE A 692 -22.28 37.36 -6.62
C PHE A 692 -21.88 38.15 -7.88
N PRO A 693 -21.77 39.49 -7.83
CA PRO A 693 -21.17 40.26 -8.90
C PRO A 693 -19.64 40.29 -8.76
N LEU A 694 -18.94 39.80 -9.79
CA LEU A 694 -17.49 39.94 -9.97
C LEU A 694 -17.13 41.41 -10.23
N VAL A 695 -16.49 42.07 -9.25
CA VAL A 695 -15.85 43.39 -9.46
C VAL A 695 -14.34 43.18 -9.62
N MET A 696 -13.87 43.21 -10.86
CA MET A 696 -12.45 43.30 -11.18
C MET A 696 -11.93 44.71 -10.83
N LYS A 697 -10.99 44.80 -9.88
CA LYS A 697 -10.27 46.04 -9.57
C LYS A 697 -8.85 45.96 -10.13
N VAL A 698 -8.63 46.65 -11.24
CA VAL A 698 -7.31 46.94 -11.82
C VAL A 698 -6.55 47.84 -10.84
N ARG A 699 -5.30 47.47 -10.48
CA ARG A 699 -4.36 48.39 -9.83
C ARG A 699 -3.06 48.47 -10.62
N SER A 700 -2.76 49.69 -11.05
CA SER A 700 -1.55 50.11 -11.74
C SER A 700 -0.35 50.22 -10.81
N ARG A 701 0.84 50.21 -11.43
CA ARG A 701 2.18 50.31 -10.86
C ARG A 701 2.45 51.60 -10.05
N ALA A 702 3.48 51.46 -9.20
CA ALA A 702 4.43 52.47 -8.68
C ALA A 702 4.14 53.09 -7.30
N SER A 703 4.89 52.64 -6.30
CA SER A 703 5.69 53.51 -5.40
C SER A 703 6.55 52.67 -4.45
N SER A 704 7.85 52.84 -4.60
CA SER A 704 8.96 52.38 -3.77
C SER A 704 8.92 52.92 -2.33
N ILE A 705 9.23 52.07 -1.35
CA ILE A 705 9.81 52.51 -0.07
C ILE A 705 10.96 51.55 0.28
N LEU A 706 12.17 52.08 0.19
CA LEU A 706 13.38 51.56 0.83
C LEU A 706 13.26 51.75 2.35
N SER A 707 13.60 50.74 3.13
CA SER A 707 14.21 50.98 4.45
C SER A 707 15.23 49.88 4.73
N GLY A 708 16.49 50.28 4.76
CA GLY A 708 17.59 49.50 5.31
C GLY A 708 17.82 49.90 6.77
N ALA A 709 17.99 48.90 7.63
CA ALA A 709 18.69 48.95 8.90
C ALA A 709 18.99 47.47 9.26
N SER A 710 20.21 47.01 8.98
CA SER A 710 21.29 46.88 9.96
C SER A 710 21.08 45.73 10.95
N THR A 711 21.82 44.67 10.69
CA THR A 711 22.12 43.52 11.55
C THR A 711 22.78 43.92 12.88
N PRO A 712 22.70 43.03 13.88
CA PRO A 712 23.88 42.75 14.69
C PRO A 712 24.14 41.25 14.93
N GLY A 713 25.37 40.81 14.61
CA GLY A 713 26.16 39.69 15.21
C GLY A 713 25.60 38.27 15.10
N GLY A 714 26.31 37.24 14.61
CA GLY A 714 27.75 36.99 14.59
C GLY A 714 28.10 35.81 15.52
N GLY A 715 28.02 34.57 15.01
CA GLY A 715 28.47 33.34 15.68
C GLY A 715 29.20 32.41 14.69
N LYS A 716 30.46 32.11 14.98
CA LYS A 716 31.50 31.54 14.10
C LYS A 716 31.27 30.06 13.72
N SER A 717 31.34 29.71 12.43
CA SER A 717 31.75 28.38 11.97
C SER A 717 33.05 28.50 11.15
N LYS A 718 34.01 27.61 11.43
CA LYS A 718 35.36 27.61 10.83
C LYS A 718 35.30 27.17 9.38
N SER A 719 35.80 27.99 8.46
CA SER A 719 36.15 27.58 7.09
C SER A 719 37.48 26.81 7.08
N LEU A 720 37.53 25.72 6.31
CA LEU A 720 38.75 24.94 6.09
C LEU A 720 39.82 25.78 5.39
N SER A 721 41.09 25.58 5.74
CA SER A 721 42.19 26.33 5.14
C SER A 721 42.57 25.79 3.76
N GLU A 722 43.19 26.63 2.94
CA GLU A 722 43.70 26.24 1.61
C GLU A 722 44.72 25.08 1.68
N THR A 723 45.37 24.92 2.84
CA THR A 723 46.28 23.82 3.13
C THR A 723 45.55 22.50 3.39
N ASP A 724 44.33 22.55 3.93
CA ASP A 724 43.49 21.36 4.15
C ASP A 724 42.86 20.88 2.84
N LEU A 725 42.50 21.81 1.95
CA LEU A 725 42.00 21.49 0.60
C LEU A 725 43.07 20.83 -0.26
N ARG A 726 44.32 21.28 -0.20
CA ARG A 726 45.44 20.63 -0.92
C ARG A 726 45.77 19.23 -0.39
N LYS A 727 45.58 18.98 0.91
CA LYS A 727 45.73 17.63 1.47
C LYS A 727 44.61 16.69 1.03
N ALA A 728 43.39 17.21 0.88
CA ALA A 728 42.27 16.45 0.35
C ALA A 728 42.48 16.10 -1.13
N ASP A 729 42.98 17.03 -1.95
CA ASP A 729 43.30 16.77 -3.36
C ASP A 729 44.45 15.76 -3.54
N ALA A 730 45.50 15.84 -2.71
CA ALA A 730 46.61 14.88 -2.74
C ALA A 730 46.17 13.47 -2.33
N ALA A 731 45.18 13.35 -1.43
CA ALA A 731 44.60 12.06 -1.07
C ALA A 731 43.73 11.46 -2.19
N LEU A 732 43.09 12.31 -3.00
CA LEU A 732 42.24 11.89 -4.12
C LEU A 732 43.05 11.48 -5.37
N SER A 733 44.27 12.00 -5.56
CA SER A 733 45.14 11.63 -6.69
C SER A 733 45.70 10.20 -6.66
N HIS A 734 45.57 9.48 -5.54
CA HIS A 734 45.96 8.07 -5.43
C HIS A 734 44.88 7.08 -5.89
N VAL A 735 43.67 7.56 -6.22
CA VAL A 735 42.51 6.71 -6.57
C VAL A 735 42.22 6.73 -8.08
N PHE A 736 42.69 7.74 -8.83
CA PHE A 736 42.46 7.87 -10.27
C PHE A 736 43.73 8.37 -11.00
N PRO A 737 44.28 7.63 -11.98
CA PRO A 737 45.33 8.18 -12.84
C PRO A 737 44.74 9.19 -13.83
N PRO A 738 45.45 10.28 -14.17
CA PRO A 738 44.93 11.29 -15.09
C PRO A 738 44.91 10.80 -16.55
N PRO A 739 43.97 11.30 -17.38
CA PRO A 739 43.84 10.88 -18.78
C PRO A 739 44.98 11.42 -19.65
N MET A 740 45.45 10.56 -20.57
CA MET A 740 46.45 10.88 -21.59
C MET A 740 45.95 11.95 -22.57
N THR A 741 46.73 13.01 -22.75
CA THR A 741 46.57 13.99 -23.84
C THR A 741 47.11 13.44 -25.17
N PRO A 742 46.48 13.71 -26.33
CA PRO A 742 46.99 13.28 -27.62
C PRO A 742 48.17 14.16 -28.08
N SER A 743 49.25 13.53 -28.50
CA SER A 743 50.44 14.19 -29.07
C SER A 743 50.27 14.44 -30.57
N THR A 744 50.60 15.67 -30.97
CA THR A 744 50.78 16.10 -32.36
C THR A 744 52.11 15.61 -32.94
N THR A 745 52.08 15.29 -34.23
CA THR A 745 53.13 14.76 -35.11
C THR A 745 54.44 15.56 -35.20
N SER A 746 55.59 14.86 -35.23
CA SER A 746 56.74 15.18 -36.11
C SER A 746 57.73 14.01 -36.24
N SER A 747 58.02 13.64 -37.50
CA SER A 747 59.20 12.99 -38.09
C SER A 747 60.40 12.57 -37.20
N ASP A 748 60.86 11.31 -37.30
CA ASP A 748 62.04 10.92 -38.10
C ASP A 748 62.54 9.47 -37.81
N LYS A 749 62.89 8.79 -38.91
CA LYS A 749 63.93 7.76 -39.17
C LYS A 749 64.18 6.55 -38.24
N ALA A 750 64.09 5.39 -38.90
CA ALA A 750 64.85 4.13 -38.79
C ALA A 750 66.07 4.07 -37.84
N ASP A 751 66.15 3.01 -37.02
CA ASP A 751 67.10 1.92 -37.25
C ASP A 751 66.91 0.71 -36.30
N SER A 752 67.41 -0.43 -36.78
CA SER A 752 67.26 -1.82 -36.33
C SER A 752 68.10 -2.21 -35.08
N PRO A 753 67.96 -3.45 -34.54
CA PRO A 753 68.29 -3.81 -33.16
C PRO A 753 69.58 -4.65 -32.98
N VAL A 754 70.10 -4.69 -31.76
CA VAL A 754 71.06 -5.67 -31.18
C VAL A 754 70.83 -5.60 -29.65
N GLY A 755 70.75 -6.63 -28.82
CA GLY A 755 71.13 -8.03 -28.85
C GLY A 755 71.61 -8.40 -27.43
N GLU A 756 71.52 -9.68 -27.09
CA GLU A 756 72.21 -10.37 -25.97
C GLU A 756 71.60 -10.37 -24.55
N ILE A 757 71.65 -11.43 -23.72
CA ILE A 757 72.04 -12.86 -23.79
C ILE A 757 71.47 -13.52 -22.49
N SER A 758 71.02 -14.78 -22.58
CA SER A 758 70.53 -15.71 -21.53
C SER A 758 71.65 -16.27 -20.61
N PRO A 759 71.42 -17.14 -19.57
CA PRO A 759 71.02 -18.57 -19.71
C PRO A 759 70.08 -19.11 -18.59
N VAL A 760 69.13 -20.03 -18.85
CA VAL A 760 69.16 -21.53 -18.91
C VAL A 760 69.50 -22.26 -17.59
N SER A 761 68.54 -23.03 -17.05
CA SER A 761 68.62 -24.50 -16.79
C SER A 761 67.42 -25.01 -15.93
N THR A 762 66.43 -25.72 -16.49
CA THR A 762 66.20 -27.19 -16.53
C THR A 762 66.13 -27.95 -15.18
N LYS A 763 64.96 -28.51 -14.80
CA LYS A 763 64.54 -29.92 -15.05
C LYS A 763 63.24 -30.31 -14.29
N VAL A 764 62.63 -31.37 -14.81
CA VAL A 764 61.30 -31.95 -14.59
C VAL A 764 61.42 -33.33 -13.91
N GLY A 765 60.34 -33.77 -13.23
CA GLY A 765 59.99 -35.16 -12.87
C GLY A 765 59.89 -35.38 -11.35
N GLU A 766 58.96 -36.14 -10.76
CA GLU A 766 57.86 -37.00 -11.23
C GLU A 766 57.06 -37.49 -9.97
N GLU A 767 55.83 -37.97 -10.19
CA GLU A 767 55.06 -39.00 -9.44
C GLU A 767 54.38 -38.76 -8.05
N ALA A 768 53.04 -38.72 -8.12
CA ALA A 768 52.04 -39.72 -7.65
C ALA A 768 51.80 -40.07 -6.15
N GLU A 769 50.48 -40.12 -5.85
CA GLU A 769 49.73 -40.95 -4.88
C GLU A 769 50.10 -40.97 -3.38
N GLU A 770 49.17 -40.52 -2.51
CA GLU A 770 48.29 -41.40 -1.72
C GLU A 770 47.41 -40.56 -0.76
N VAL A 771 46.09 -40.79 -0.81
CA VAL A 771 45.11 -40.28 0.16
C VAL A 771 44.61 -41.46 0.96
N LYS A 772 44.83 -41.45 2.28
CA LYS A 772 43.95 -42.03 3.31
C LYS A 772 44.53 -41.79 4.71
N GLY A 773 43.69 -41.27 5.61
CA GLY A 773 43.65 -41.86 6.96
C GLY A 773 43.49 -40.94 8.16
N VAL A 774 42.25 -40.95 8.68
CA VAL A 774 41.89 -41.22 10.10
C VAL A 774 41.91 -40.08 11.13
N ASN A 775 40.67 -39.71 11.49
CA ASN A 775 40.10 -39.47 12.83
C ASN A 775 40.99 -39.57 14.09
N GLY A 776 41.05 -38.46 14.84
CA GLY A 776 40.53 -38.30 16.21
C GLY A 776 40.89 -39.29 17.33
N LYS A 777 41.46 -38.75 18.44
CA LYS A 777 40.80 -38.54 19.75
C LYS A 777 41.82 -38.28 20.90
N VAL A 778 41.27 -37.73 21.99
CA VAL A 778 41.76 -37.64 23.39
C VAL A 778 42.83 -36.56 23.61
N TYR A 779 42.68 -35.53 24.46
CA TYR A 779 42.00 -35.39 25.75
C TYR A 779 41.21 -34.08 25.88
#